data_AF-A0A7J8F3E3-F1
#
_entry.id   AF-A0A7J8F3E3-F1
#
_cell.length_a   1.000
_cell.length_b   1.000
_cell.length_c   1.000
_cell.angle_alpha   90.00
_cell.angle_beta   90.00
_cell.angle_gamma   90.00
#
_symmetry.space_group_name_H-M   'P 1'
#
loop_
_entity.id
_entity.type
_entity.pdbx_description
1 polymer ?
#
loop_
_entity_poly.entity_id
_entity_poly.type
_entity_poly.pdbx_seq_one_letter_code
_entity_poly.pdbx_strand_id
1 'polypeptide(L)'
;MGTPRAQHPPPPQLLFLILLSCPWIQGLPLKEEEALPEPGSETPRVTSEALAELLHGALLRRGPEMGYLPGTTAPPLPDPASPGLPLGPEGEEKETTTTIITTTTVTTTVTSPVLCNNNISEGEGHVESPDLGSSTSRTLGLLDCTYSIHVYPGYGIEIQVQTLNLSREEELLVLAGGGSPGLAPQLLANSSMLGEGQVLRSPTNRLLLHFQSPRVPRGSGFRIHYQAYLLSCGFPPRPAHGDVSVTDLHPGGTATFHCDSGYQLQGEETVVCLNGTRPAWSGEPPSCIASCGGTIHNATLGRIVSPEPGGAAGPNLTCRWVIEAAEGRRLHLHFERVSLDEDNDRLMVRSGGSPLSPVIYDSDMDDVPERGLISDAQSLYVELLSETPANPLLLSLRFEAFEEDRCFAPFLAHGNVTTTDPEYRPGALATFSCLPGYALEPPGPPNAIECVDPTEPHWNDTEPACKAMCGGELSEPAGVVLSPDWPQSYSPGQDCVWGLHVQEEKRILLQVEILNVREGDMLTLFDGDGPSTRVLAQLRGPQPRRRLLSSGPDLTLQFQAPPGPPNPGLGQGFVLHFKEVPRNDTCPELPPPEWGWRTASHGDLIRGTVLTYQCEPGYELLGSDILTCQWDLSWSAAPPACQKIMTCADPGEITNGHRTTSDAGFPVGSHVQYRCLPGYSLEGASVLTCYSRDTGTPKWSDRVPKCALKYEPCLNPGVPENGYQTLYKHHYQAGESLRFFCYEGFELIGEVTITCVPGHPSQWTSQPPLCKVAYEELQDNRKLEVTQTTDPSRQLEGGNLALAILLPLGLVIVLGSGVYIYYTKLQGKSLFGFSGSHSYSPITVESDFSNPLYEAGDTREYEVSI
;
A
#
# COMPACT_ATOMS: atom_id res chain seq x y z
N MET A 1 -60.74 30.47 24.86
CA MET A 1 -60.17 31.67 24.20
C MET A 1 -59.21 31.19 23.12
N GLY A 2 -59.03 31.94 22.02
CA GLY A 2 -57.92 31.76 21.05
C GLY A 2 -57.81 30.41 20.32
N THR A 3 -58.30 30.35 19.07
CA THR A 3 -57.95 29.33 18.07
C THR A 3 -57.62 30.05 16.72
N PRO A 4 -57.29 29.38 15.59
CA PRO A 4 -55.88 29.24 15.16
C PRO A 4 -55.61 29.65 13.70
N ARG A 5 -54.35 29.50 13.23
CA ARG A 5 -53.89 29.33 11.81
C ARG A 5 -52.37 29.01 11.83
N ALA A 6 -51.77 28.06 11.09
CA ALA A 6 -51.82 27.71 9.65
C ALA A 6 -51.14 28.81 8.78
N GLN A 7 -50.39 28.58 7.69
CA GLN A 7 -49.85 27.45 6.91
C GLN A 7 -49.25 28.06 5.61
N HIS A 8 -48.44 27.31 4.84
CA HIS A 8 -48.28 27.42 3.36
C HIS A 8 -47.50 28.62 2.72
N PRO A 9 -46.99 28.50 1.46
CA PRO A 9 -45.62 28.96 1.14
C PRO A 9 -45.42 29.93 -0.10
N PRO A 10 -44.78 29.63 -1.27
CA PRO A 10 -44.19 30.66 -2.19
C PRO A 10 -45.14 31.06 -3.36
N PRO A 11 -44.73 31.76 -4.47
CA PRO A 11 -43.49 32.47 -4.84
C PRO A 11 -43.76 33.96 -5.19
N PRO A 12 -43.10 34.59 -6.20
CA PRO A 12 -43.70 34.61 -7.55
C PRO A 12 -42.72 34.46 -8.74
N GLN A 13 -43.27 34.32 -9.96
CA GLN A 13 -42.54 34.14 -11.25
C GLN A 13 -42.69 35.35 -12.19
N LEU A 14 -41.78 35.48 -13.17
CA LEU A 14 -41.99 36.06 -14.52
C LEU A 14 -40.82 35.59 -15.43
N LEU A 15 -40.90 34.93 -16.59
CA LEU A 15 -41.92 34.59 -17.60
C LEU A 15 -41.98 35.58 -18.82
N PHE A 16 -42.08 35.01 -20.03
CA PHE A 16 -41.95 35.55 -21.42
C PHE A 16 -40.48 35.67 -21.92
N LEU A 17 -40.00 34.94 -22.96
CA LEU A 17 -40.39 34.74 -24.39
C LEU A 17 -39.80 35.86 -25.32
N ILE A 18 -39.40 35.67 -26.59
CA ILE A 18 -39.83 34.69 -27.62
C ILE A 18 -38.84 34.56 -28.84
N LEU A 19 -38.85 33.42 -29.58
CA LEU A 19 -38.27 33.15 -30.94
C LEU A 19 -36.72 33.27 -31.14
N LEU A 20 -36.03 32.60 -32.08
CA LEU A 20 -36.35 32.06 -33.43
C LEU A 20 -35.62 30.73 -33.77
N SER A 21 -36.19 29.97 -34.73
CA SER A 21 -35.59 28.96 -35.67
C SER A 21 -34.50 27.97 -35.19
N CYS A 22 -34.66 26.63 -35.21
CA CYS A 22 -34.94 25.69 -36.34
C CYS A 22 -33.74 25.43 -37.29
N PRO A 23 -33.59 24.21 -37.88
CA PRO A 23 -34.18 22.90 -37.52
C PRO A 23 -33.32 21.62 -37.79
N TRP A 24 -33.92 20.46 -37.47
CA TRP A 24 -33.74 19.13 -38.10
C TRP A 24 -32.47 18.29 -37.76
N ILE A 25 -32.53 16.94 -37.79
CA ILE A 25 -33.59 16.03 -38.30
C ILE A 25 -33.93 14.84 -37.36
N GLN A 26 -35.15 14.34 -37.59
CA GLN A 26 -35.88 13.11 -37.17
C GLN A 26 -35.05 11.85 -36.82
N GLY A 27 -35.57 10.85 -36.09
CA GLY A 27 -36.92 10.62 -35.50
C GLY A 27 -36.98 9.27 -34.75
N LEU A 28 -37.83 9.10 -33.71
CA LEU A 28 -39.24 8.65 -33.75
C LEU A 28 -39.45 7.13 -34.00
N PRO A 29 -40.52 6.48 -33.47
CA PRO A 29 -41.22 6.67 -32.17
C PRO A 29 -41.82 5.36 -31.55
N LEU A 30 -42.73 5.52 -30.55
CA LEU A 30 -43.80 4.57 -30.09
C LEU A 30 -43.40 3.36 -29.21
N LYS A 31 -44.18 2.90 -28.21
CA LYS A 31 -45.40 3.41 -27.48
C LYS A 31 -45.40 2.75 -26.06
N GLU A 32 -45.67 3.44 -24.92
CA GLU A 32 -46.96 3.51 -24.15
C GLU A 32 -47.69 2.13 -24.05
N GLU A 33 -48.26 1.67 -22.92
CA GLU A 33 -49.10 2.38 -21.92
C GLU A 33 -49.22 1.61 -20.54
N GLU A 34 -50.02 2.19 -19.63
CA GLU A 34 -50.55 1.81 -18.29
C GLU A 34 -50.99 0.32 -18.00
N ALA A 35 -51.32 -0.17 -16.78
CA ALA A 35 -51.24 0.27 -15.36
C ALA A 35 -51.56 -0.91 -14.36
N LEU A 36 -51.64 -0.63 -13.04
CA LEU A 36 -52.08 -1.52 -11.93
C LEU A 36 -53.60 -1.87 -12.00
N PRO A 37 -54.15 -2.94 -11.33
CA PRO A 37 -54.22 -3.03 -9.85
C PRO A 37 -54.29 -4.45 -9.19
N GLU A 38 -54.44 -4.47 -7.86
CA GLU A 38 -54.87 -5.59 -6.98
C GLU A 38 -56.35 -5.36 -6.50
N PRO A 39 -57.02 -6.17 -5.61
CA PRO A 39 -56.61 -7.32 -4.78
C PRO A 39 -57.58 -8.55 -4.82
N GLY A 40 -57.40 -9.58 -3.97
CA GLY A 40 -58.49 -10.51 -3.60
C GLY A 40 -58.13 -11.89 -3.02
N SER A 41 -58.70 -12.26 -1.86
CA SER A 41 -58.48 -13.50 -1.08
C SER A 41 -59.40 -14.69 -1.42
N GLU A 42 -58.96 -15.94 -1.21
CA GLU A 42 -59.60 -16.98 -0.33
C GLU A 42 -58.97 -18.41 -0.47
N THR A 43 -59.33 -19.35 0.43
CA THR A 43 -58.90 -20.78 0.44
C THR A 43 -60.13 -21.69 0.69
N PRO A 44 -60.20 -22.96 0.21
CA PRO A 44 -59.86 -24.11 1.08
C PRO A 44 -59.52 -25.51 0.45
N ARG A 45 -58.61 -26.26 1.13
CA ARG A 45 -58.60 -27.70 1.53
C ARG A 45 -58.89 -28.93 0.58
N VAL A 46 -57.95 -29.92 0.66
CA VAL A 46 -58.14 -31.41 0.83
C VAL A 46 -58.65 -32.23 -0.39
N THR A 47 -58.36 -33.53 -0.62
CA THR A 47 -57.66 -34.65 0.10
C THR A 47 -56.35 -35.08 -0.64
N SER A 48 -55.71 -36.28 -0.63
CA SER A 48 -55.80 -37.65 -0.05
C SER A 48 -54.37 -38.28 -0.05
N GLU A 49 -53.89 -39.04 0.95
CA GLU A 49 -54.11 -40.48 1.31
C GLU A 49 -53.66 -41.50 0.24
N ALA A 50 -52.95 -42.61 0.54
CA ALA A 50 -52.46 -43.24 1.79
C ALA A 50 -50.99 -43.75 1.60
N LEU A 51 -50.26 -44.48 2.48
CA LEU A 51 -50.53 -45.42 3.60
C LEU A 51 -49.23 -45.47 4.48
N ALA A 52 -49.23 -45.24 5.82
CA ALA A 52 -49.38 -46.19 6.95
C ALA A 52 -48.38 -47.39 6.97
N GLU A 53 -47.75 -47.86 8.08
CA GLU A 53 -48.00 -47.72 9.54
C GLU A 53 -46.74 -47.86 10.46
N LEU A 54 -46.77 -47.24 11.66
CA LEU A 54 -46.46 -47.72 13.05
C LEU A 54 -45.27 -48.68 13.39
N LEU A 55 -44.74 -48.82 14.62
CA LEU A 55 -44.43 -47.96 15.81
C LEU A 55 -43.66 -48.78 16.89
N HIS A 56 -43.05 -48.13 17.90
CA HIS A 56 -42.50 -48.68 19.18
C HIS A 56 -41.27 -49.64 19.10
N GLY A 57 -40.43 -49.82 20.15
CA GLY A 57 -40.28 -49.07 21.42
C GLY A 57 -39.45 -49.79 22.52
N ALA A 58 -38.71 -48.99 23.32
CA ALA A 58 -38.25 -49.22 24.71
C ALA A 58 -37.34 -50.42 25.15
N LEU A 59 -36.19 -50.06 25.75
CA LEU A 59 -35.60 -50.54 27.03
C LEU A 59 -34.86 -51.92 27.22
N LEU A 60 -33.71 -51.81 27.92
CA LEU A 60 -33.08 -52.72 28.92
C LEU A 60 -32.13 -53.91 28.56
N ARG A 61 -30.92 -53.83 29.17
CA ARG A 61 -30.11 -54.88 29.88
C ARG A 61 -29.07 -55.81 29.17
N ARG A 62 -27.82 -55.61 29.61
CA ARG A 62 -26.81 -56.58 30.17
C ARG A 62 -26.26 -57.79 29.37
N GLY A 63 -24.92 -57.88 29.37
CA GLY A 63 -24.13 -59.13 29.50
C GLY A 63 -23.71 -59.81 28.18
N PRO A 64 -22.70 -60.71 28.17
CA PRO A 64 -22.10 -61.44 29.32
C PRO A 64 -20.56 -61.24 29.51
N GLU A 65 -19.92 -62.09 30.33
CA GLU A 65 -18.51 -62.02 30.79
C GLU A 65 -17.64 -63.26 30.41
N MET A 66 -16.32 -63.20 30.75
CA MET A 66 -15.43 -64.32 31.16
C MET A 66 -14.80 -65.20 30.04
N GLY A 67 -13.50 -65.56 29.99
CA GLY A 67 -12.24 -65.32 30.75
C GLY A 67 -11.04 -65.89 29.91
N TYR A 68 -9.77 -66.17 30.28
CA TYR A 68 -8.85 -66.24 31.46
C TYR A 68 -7.41 -65.89 30.94
N LEU A 69 -6.48 -65.20 31.65
CA LEU A 69 -5.41 -65.65 32.59
C LEU A 69 -4.35 -66.69 32.08
N PRO A 70 -3.08 -66.76 32.59
CA PRO A 70 -2.37 -65.95 33.63
C PRO A 70 -0.86 -65.57 33.39
N GLY A 71 -0.26 -64.75 34.29
CA GLY A 71 1.20 -64.70 34.63
C GLY A 71 2.08 -63.67 33.87
N THR A 72 3.21 -63.14 34.38
CA THR A 72 3.95 -63.26 35.68
C THR A 72 4.83 -62.00 35.96
N THR A 73 5.58 -61.93 37.08
CA THR A 73 6.15 -60.68 37.66
C THR A 73 7.67 -60.63 37.94
N ALA A 74 8.29 -59.43 37.75
CA ALA A 74 9.42 -58.83 38.52
C ALA A 74 10.87 -59.45 38.46
N PRO A 75 11.97 -58.80 38.95
CA PRO A 75 12.26 -57.37 39.22
C PRO A 75 13.57 -56.79 38.52
N PRO A 76 14.69 -56.28 39.14
CA PRO A 76 15.16 -54.89 38.87
C PRO A 76 16.70 -54.66 38.59
N LEU A 77 17.09 -53.36 38.42
CA LEU A 77 18.35 -52.61 38.73
C LEU A 77 19.68 -53.36 39.01
N PRO A 78 20.89 -52.87 38.60
CA PRO A 78 21.46 -51.59 39.13
C PRO A 78 22.59 -50.83 38.34
N ASP A 79 23.08 -49.72 38.93
CA ASP A 79 24.36 -49.00 38.74
C ASP A 79 25.21 -49.10 40.06
N PRO A 80 26.42 -48.51 40.28
CA PRO A 80 27.41 -47.78 39.42
C PRO A 80 28.89 -48.28 39.57
N ALA A 81 29.89 -47.62 38.93
CA ALA A 81 31.26 -47.40 39.47
C ALA A 81 32.20 -46.51 38.58
N SER A 82 33.17 -45.80 39.19
CA SER A 82 34.28 -45.04 38.54
C SER A 82 35.67 -45.65 38.92
N PRO A 83 36.83 -45.30 38.29
CA PRO A 83 37.57 -44.03 38.50
C PRO A 83 38.39 -43.52 37.26
N GLY A 84 39.39 -42.63 37.41
CA GLY A 84 40.22 -42.09 36.30
C GLY A 84 41.58 -41.45 36.69
N LEU A 85 42.11 -40.53 35.84
CA LEU A 85 43.39 -39.74 35.93
C LEU A 85 44.72 -40.51 35.68
N PRO A 86 45.92 -39.87 35.43
CA PRO A 86 46.27 -38.43 35.25
C PRO A 86 47.26 -38.05 34.09
N LEU A 87 47.46 -36.72 33.86
CA LEU A 87 48.64 -36.01 33.25
C LEU A 87 49.00 -36.27 31.75
N GLY A 88 49.60 -35.36 30.96
CA GLY A 88 50.30 -34.09 31.24
C GLY A 88 50.25 -33.04 30.07
N PRO A 89 51.21 -32.09 29.92
CA PRO A 89 50.86 -30.67 29.64
C PRO A 89 51.49 -29.98 28.39
N GLU A 90 51.27 -28.65 28.31
CA GLU A 90 51.95 -27.59 27.52
C GLU A 90 51.60 -27.41 26.03
N GLY A 91 51.45 -26.14 25.60
CA GLY A 91 51.30 -25.75 24.18
C GLY A 91 50.33 -24.58 23.94
N GLU A 92 50.74 -23.34 24.26
CA GLU A 92 49.98 -22.12 23.90
C GLU A 92 50.57 -21.43 22.65
N GLU A 93 49.74 -20.66 21.96
CA GLU A 93 50.02 -19.78 20.81
C GLU A 93 50.78 -20.33 19.59
N LYS A 94 50.04 -20.41 18.47
CA LYS A 94 50.49 -19.77 17.23
C LYS A 94 49.31 -19.28 16.41
N GLU A 95 49.20 -17.96 16.24
CA GLU A 95 48.34 -17.40 15.21
C GLU A 95 48.83 -17.83 13.82
N THR A 96 47.93 -18.35 13.00
CA THR A 96 48.09 -18.33 11.55
C THR A 96 46.87 -17.63 10.96
N THR A 97 47.07 -16.38 10.51
CA THR A 97 46.04 -15.57 9.86
C THR A 97 45.71 -16.14 8.48
N THR A 98 44.91 -17.21 8.43
CA THR A 98 44.33 -17.71 7.18
C THR A 98 43.30 -16.71 6.69
N THR A 99 43.73 -15.87 5.74
CA THR A 99 42.85 -15.06 4.91
C THR A 99 41.77 -15.95 4.31
N ILE A 100 40.50 -15.67 4.61
CA ILE A 100 39.38 -16.35 3.96
C ILE A 100 39.35 -15.87 2.52
N ILE A 101 39.99 -16.63 1.64
CA ILE A 101 39.77 -16.51 0.20
C ILE A 101 38.36 -17.04 -0.04
N THR A 102 37.39 -16.14 -0.14
CA THR A 102 36.02 -16.47 -0.54
C THR A 102 36.03 -16.88 -2.01
N THR A 103 36.44 -18.11 -2.30
CA THR A 103 36.15 -18.76 -3.56
C THR A 103 34.66 -18.99 -3.64
N THR A 104 33.95 -18.03 -4.24
CA THR A 104 32.63 -18.23 -4.81
C THR A 104 32.76 -19.23 -5.95
N THR A 105 32.83 -20.52 -5.60
CA THR A 105 32.55 -21.61 -6.52
C THR A 105 31.09 -21.49 -6.91
N VAL A 106 30.82 -20.78 -8.00
CA VAL A 106 29.55 -20.80 -8.70
C VAL A 106 29.44 -22.20 -9.31
N THR A 107 29.01 -23.15 -8.49
CA THR A 107 28.76 -24.53 -8.89
C THR A 107 27.51 -24.50 -9.77
N THR A 108 27.68 -24.25 -11.07
CA THR A 108 26.61 -24.40 -12.05
C THR A 108 26.22 -25.87 -12.12
N THR A 109 25.27 -26.27 -11.28
CA THR A 109 24.66 -27.57 -11.24
C THR A 109 23.85 -27.76 -12.53
N VAL A 110 24.47 -28.37 -13.54
CA VAL A 110 23.78 -28.84 -14.74
C VAL A 110 22.96 -30.08 -14.35
N THR A 111 21.85 -29.85 -13.64
CA THR A 111 20.91 -30.89 -13.22
C THR A 111 20.28 -31.52 -14.44
N SER A 112 20.60 -32.78 -14.70
CA SER A 112 19.87 -33.61 -15.66
C SER A 112 18.42 -33.81 -15.19
N PRO A 113 17.42 -33.85 -16.09
CA PRO A 113 16.02 -34.05 -15.72
C PRO A 113 15.83 -35.38 -14.96
N VAL A 114 15.13 -35.31 -13.84
CA VAL A 114 14.91 -36.46 -12.95
C VAL A 114 13.93 -37.44 -13.61
N LEU A 115 14.31 -38.72 -13.72
CA LEU A 115 13.45 -39.74 -14.32
C LEU A 115 12.19 -39.99 -13.48
N CYS A 116 11.15 -40.49 -14.15
CA CYS A 116 9.91 -41.01 -13.54
C CYS A 116 10.20 -42.00 -12.39
N ASN A 117 9.41 -41.93 -11.31
CA ASN A 117 9.50 -42.81 -10.12
C ASN A 117 10.84 -42.74 -9.36
N ASN A 118 11.36 -41.53 -9.15
CA ASN A 118 12.55 -41.27 -8.34
C ASN A 118 12.25 -40.72 -6.94
N ASN A 119 13.19 -40.98 -6.02
CA ASN A 119 13.24 -40.39 -4.69
C ASN A 119 14.38 -39.37 -4.62
N ILE A 120 14.07 -38.16 -4.18
CA ILE A 120 14.92 -36.96 -4.25
C ILE A 120 15.21 -36.49 -2.82
N SER A 121 16.49 -36.33 -2.46
CA SER A 121 16.90 -35.98 -1.10
C SER A 121 17.84 -34.77 -1.03
N GLU A 122 17.84 -33.94 -2.07
CA GLU A 122 18.60 -32.69 -2.12
C GLU A 122 17.80 -31.55 -1.47
N GLY A 123 18.49 -30.51 -0.99
CA GLY A 123 17.86 -29.37 -0.31
C GLY A 123 17.16 -28.39 -1.25
N GLU A 124 17.49 -28.42 -2.54
CA GLU A 124 16.94 -27.57 -3.59
C GLU A 124 17.07 -28.29 -4.94
N GLY A 125 16.17 -28.02 -5.89
CA GLY A 125 16.34 -28.47 -7.27
C GLY A 125 15.10 -28.29 -8.15
N HIS A 126 15.04 -29.05 -9.24
CA HIS A 126 13.90 -29.06 -10.16
C HIS A 126 13.34 -30.47 -10.38
N VAL A 127 12.02 -30.57 -10.50
CA VAL A 127 11.31 -31.75 -11.02
C VAL A 127 10.66 -31.38 -12.35
N GLU A 128 10.89 -32.21 -13.36
CA GLU A 128 10.40 -32.01 -14.73
C GLU A 128 9.66 -33.24 -15.24
N SER A 129 8.69 -33.03 -16.12
CA SER A 129 7.98 -34.11 -16.83
C SER A 129 8.91 -34.94 -17.71
N PRO A 130 8.75 -36.28 -17.82
CA PRO A 130 9.71 -37.12 -18.54
C PRO A 130 9.70 -36.94 -20.07
N ASP A 131 10.80 -36.44 -20.64
CA ASP A 131 11.00 -36.31 -22.08
C ASP A 131 11.24 -37.66 -22.77
N LEU A 132 10.20 -38.21 -23.40
CA LEU A 132 10.28 -39.43 -24.24
C LEU A 132 10.87 -39.16 -25.64
N GLY A 133 11.95 -38.38 -25.70
CA GLY A 133 12.73 -38.11 -26.91
C GLY A 133 13.80 -39.17 -27.24
N SER A 134 14.09 -40.09 -26.31
CA SER A 134 15.13 -41.12 -26.46
C SER A 134 14.59 -42.46 -27.02
N SER A 135 15.41 -43.14 -27.82
CA SER A 135 14.98 -44.06 -28.89
C SER A 135 14.55 -45.48 -28.48
N THR A 136 14.10 -45.73 -27.24
CA THR A 136 13.79 -47.08 -26.74
C THR A 136 12.44 -47.20 -26.02
N SER A 137 11.72 -48.29 -26.29
CA SER A 137 10.40 -48.68 -25.76
C SER A 137 9.18 -47.89 -26.28
N ARG A 138 8.56 -48.38 -27.36
CA ARG A 138 7.24 -47.93 -27.85
C ARG A 138 6.09 -48.83 -27.35
N THR A 139 6.07 -49.16 -26.05
CA THR A 139 5.04 -50.05 -25.47
C THR A 139 4.72 -49.69 -24.02
N LEU A 140 3.75 -48.80 -23.82
CA LEU A 140 2.69 -48.84 -22.79
C LEU A 140 1.78 -47.60 -22.95
N GLY A 141 0.49 -47.76 -22.64
CA GLY A 141 -0.56 -46.76 -22.95
C GLY A 141 -1.00 -45.90 -21.77
N LEU A 142 -0.14 -45.74 -20.76
CA LEU A 142 -0.35 -44.91 -19.58
C LEU A 142 1.04 -44.53 -19.03
N LEU A 143 1.25 -43.25 -18.72
CA LEU A 143 2.41 -42.76 -17.99
C LEU A 143 1.95 -42.36 -16.58
N ASP A 144 2.45 -43.08 -15.58
CA ASP A 144 2.17 -42.83 -14.16
C ASP A 144 3.51 -42.65 -13.45
N CYS A 145 3.75 -41.43 -12.96
CA CYS A 145 5.02 -41.00 -12.40
C CYS A 145 4.83 -40.33 -11.05
N THR A 146 5.46 -40.91 -10.03
CA THR A 146 5.39 -40.45 -8.65
C THR A 146 6.79 -40.07 -8.17
N TYR A 147 7.03 -38.78 -7.98
CA TYR A 147 8.29 -38.25 -7.46
C TYR A 147 8.14 -38.01 -5.96
N SER A 148 9.01 -38.61 -5.14
CA SER A 148 9.06 -38.34 -3.71
C SER A 148 10.23 -37.43 -3.38
N ILE A 149 9.97 -36.29 -2.74
CA ILE A 149 10.99 -35.35 -2.27
C ILE A 149 11.06 -35.45 -0.74
N HIS A 150 12.25 -35.62 -0.19
CA HIS A 150 12.49 -35.89 1.24
C HIS A 150 13.66 -35.05 1.76
N VAL A 151 13.37 -34.02 2.56
CA VAL A 151 14.38 -33.15 3.17
C VAL A 151 14.66 -33.52 4.63
N TYR A 152 15.67 -32.90 5.24
CA TYR A 152 16.07 -33.15 6.63
C TYR A 152 14.91 -32.92 7.63
N PRO A 153 14.81 -33.70 8.73
CA PRO A 153 13.82 -33.44 9.78
C PRO A 153 13.94 -32.02 10.33
N GLY A 154 12.81 -31.37 10.60
CA GLY A 154 12.75 -29.94 10.93
C GLY A 154 12.70 -28.99 9.73
N TYR A 155 12.87 -29.48 8.50
CA TYR A 155 12.64 -28.73 7.27
C TYR A 155 11.41 -29.24 6.52
N GLY A 156 10.74 -28.36 5.80
CA GLY A 156 9.60 -28.62 4.93
C GLY A 156 10.00 -28.32 3.49
N ILE A 157 9.13 -28.67 2.55
CA ILE A 157 9.40 -28.51 1.12
C ILE A 157 8.47 -27.42 0.58
N GLU A 158 9.04 -26.31 0.16
CA GLU A 158 8.36 -25.32 -0.66
C GLU A 158 8.54 -25.71 -2.13
N ILE A 159 7.49 -25.56 -2.93
CA ILE A 159 7.55 -25.70 -4.38
C ILE A 159 7.08 -24.42 -5.05
N GLN A 160 7.73 -24.06 -6.16
CA GLN A 160 7.31 -23.02 -7.08
C GLN A 160 7.08 -23.62 -8.46
N VAL A 161 5.87 -23.45 -8.99
CA VAL A 161 5.51 -23.87 -10.34
C VAL A 161 6.17 -22.90 -11.33
N GLN A 162 7.18 -23.36 -12.09
CA GLN A 162 7.88 -22.54 -13.07
C GLN A 162 7.19 -22.59 -14.44
N THR A 163 6.79 -23.78 -14.90
CA THR A 163 5.94 -23.95 -16.08
C THR A 163 4.91 -25.06 -15.86
N LEU A 164 3.72 -24.91 -16.46
CA LEU A 164 2.61 -25.85 -16.31
C LEU A 164 1.72 -25.91 -17.55
N ASN A 165 2.05 -26.79 -18.49
CA ASN A 165 1.27 -27.03 -19.70
C ASN A 165 0.64 -28.44 -19.67
N LEU A 166 -0.48 -28.59 -18.97
CA LEU A 166 -1.20 -29.86 -18.86
C LEU A 166 -2.42 -29.90 -19.80
N SER A 167 -2.63 -31.03 -20.48
CA SER A 167 -3.83 -31.26 -21.28
C SER A 167 -5.03 -31.70 -20.41
N ARG A 168 -6.25 -31.65 -20.97
CA ARG A 168 -7.50 -31.99 -20.25
C ARG A 168 -7.63 -33.46 -19.81
N GLU A 169 -6.70 -34.32 -20.21
CA GLU A 169 -6.66 -35.73 -19.82
C GLU A 169 -5.47 -36.02 -18.87
N GLU A 170 -4.69 -35.01 -18.49
CA GLU A 170 -3.52 -35.11 -17.61
C GLU A 170 -3.82 -34.56 -16.21
N GLU A 171 -3.40 -35.31 -15.18
CA GLU A 171 -3.57 -34.91 -13.78
C GLU A 171 -2.23 -34.83 -13.06
N LEU A 172 -2.08 -33.79 -12.23
CA LEU A 172 -0.92 -33.57 -11.37
C LEU A 172 -1.43 -33.28 -9.96
N LEU A 173 -1.04 -34.11 -9.00
CA LEU A 173 -1.42 -34.02 -7.59
C LEU A 173 -0.19 -33.74 -6.74
N VAL A 174 -0.29 -32.73 -5.87
CA VAL A 174 0.72 -32.37 -4.88
C VAL A 174 0.23 -32.86 -3.52
N LEU A 175 0.88 -33.87 -2.93
CA LEU A 175 0.49 -34.49 -1.66
C LEU A 175 1.59 -34.36 -0.61
N ALA A 176 1.26 -33.87 0.60
CA ALA A 176 2.17 -33.93 1.74
C ALA A 176 2.27 -35.38 2.26
N GLY A 177 3.50 -35.87 2.44
CA GLY A 177 3.75 -37.18 3.02
C GLY A 177 3.38 -37.20 4.50
N GLY A 178 2.62 -38.23 4.92
CA GLY A 178 2.17 -38.40 6.30
C GLY A 178 3.35 -38.46 7.29
N GLY A 179 3.24 -37.71 8.38
CA GLY A 179 4.31 -37.60 9.38
C GLY A 179 4.56 -38.87 10.20
N SER A 180 3.57 -39.77 10.24
CA SER A 180 3.58 -41.04 10.99
C SER A 180 3.24 -42.22 10.07
N PRO A 181 3.81 -43.42 10.28
CA PRO A 181 3.52 -44.59 9.45
C PRO A 181 2.05 -44.99 9.58
N GLY A 182 1.33 -45.01 8.46
CA GLY A 182 -0.09 -45.41 8.37
C GLY A 182 -1.08 -44.27 8.13
N LEU A 183 -0.67 -42.99 8.21
CA LEU A 183 -1.52 -41.88 7.77
C LEU A 183 -1.50 -41.75 6.24
N ALA A 184 -2.68 -41.57 5.64
CA ALA A 184 -2.81 -41.27 4.22
C ALA A 184 -2.14 -39.91 3.88
N PRO A 185 -1.56 -39.75 2.67
CA PRO A 185 -0.96 -38.49 2.24
C PRO A 185 -2.04 -37.42 2.04
N GLN A 186 -1.74 -36.18 2.44
CA GLN A 186 -2.69 -35.06 2.42
C GLN A 186 -2.58 -34.29 1.10
N LEU A 187 -3.67 -34.20 0.34
CA LEU A 187 -3.74 -33.35 -0.86
C LEU A 187 -3.53 -31.87 -0.49
N LEU A 188 -2.52 -31.24 -1.10
CA LEU A 188 -2.25 -29.81 -1.00
C LEU A 188 -2.81 -29.03 -2.19
N ALA A 189 -2.66 -29.58 -3.41
CA ALA A 189 -3.21 -29.00 -4.64
C ALA A 189 -3.41 -30.07 -5.72
N ASN A 190 -4.38 -29.83 -6.61
CA ASN A 190 -4.60 -30.60 -7.83
C ASN A 190 -4.32 -29.74 -9.09
N SER A 191 -4.43 -30.32 -10.28
CA SER A 191 -4.17 -29.63 -11.56
C SER A 191 -5.05 -28.39 -11.80
N SER A 192 -6.22 -28.26 -11.18
CA SER A 192 -7.07 -27.06 -11.27
C SER A 192 -6.70 -25.95 -10.26
N MET A 193 -5.86 -26.24 -9.27
CA MET A 193 -5.40 -25.31 -8.23
C MET A 193 -3.88 -25.03 -8.35
N LEU A 194 -3.30 -25.31 -9.50
CA LEU A 194 -1.90 -25.04 -9.85
C LEU A 194 -1.86 -24.10 -11.06
N GLY A 195 -1.06 -23.04 -10.97
CA GLY A 195 -0.76 -22.11 -12.06
C GLY A 195 0.71 -21.68 -12.05
N GLU A 196 1.20 -21.13 -13.15
CA GLU A 196 2.59 -20.67 -13.26
C GLU A 196 2.87 -19.51 -12.28
N GLY A 197 4.05 -19.54 -11.65
CA GLY A 197 4.44 -18.63 -10.57
C GLY A 197 3.89 -18.98 -9.18
N GLN A 198 2.96 -19.94 -9.07
CA GLN A 198 2.33 -20.29 -7.79
C GLN A 198 3.30 -21.02 -6.85
N VAL A 199 3.25 -20.67 -5.56
CA VAL A 199 4.06 -21.25 -4.49
C VAL A 199 3.18 -22.06 -3.53
N LEU A 200 3.63 -23.25 -3.14
CA LEU A 200 2.97 -24.12 -2.17
C LEU A 200 3.98 -24.65 -1.14
N ARG A 201 3.59 -24.72 0.14
CA ARG A 201 4.44 -25.20 1.24
C ARG A 201 3.91 -26.52 1.80
N SER A 202 4.74 -27.57 1.78
CA SER A 202 4.44 -28.84 2.44
C SER A 202 4.60 -28.70 3.95
N PRO A 203 3.56 -28.97 4.76
CA PRO A 203 3.65 -28.95 6.23
C PRO A 203 4.46 -30.12 6.81
N THR A 204 5.16 -30.90 5.97
CA THR A 204 6.06 -31.98 6.39
C THR A 204 7.34 -32.01 5.57
N ASN A 205 8.37 -32.66 6.09
CA ASN A 205 9.64 -32.90 5.40
C ASN A 205 9.56 -33.87 4.20
N ARG A 206 8.34 -34.26 3.79
CA ARG A 206 8.07 -35.18 2.68
C ARG A 206 7.00 -34.63 1.77
N LEU A 207 7.29 -34.54 0.47
CA LEU A 207 6.33 -34.17 -0.56
C LEU A 207 6.28 -35.27 -1.62
N LEU A 208 5.09 -35.50 -2.17
CA LEU A 208 4.84 -36.44 -3.24
C LEU A 208 4.18 -35.70 -4.41
N LEU A 209 4.82 -35.72 -5.57
CA LEU A 209 4.25 -35.21 -6.83
C LEU A 209 3.82 -36.42 -7.66
N HIS A 210 2.51 -36.62 -7.82
CA HIS A 210 1.95 -37.72 -8.60
C HIS A 210 1.37 -37.18 -9.90
N PHE A 211 1.93 -37.61 -11.02
CA PHE A 211 1.57 -37.19 -12.38
C PHE A 211 1.06 -38.39 -13.18
N GLN A 212 -0.14 -38.25 -13.75
CA GLN A 212 -0.75 -39.28 -14.59
C GLN A 212 -1.14 -38.70 -15.96
N SER A 213 -0.67 -39.35 -17.03
CA SER A 213 -1.01 -39.03 -18.42
C SER A 213 -1.42 -40.29 -19.19
N PRO A 214 -2.64 -40.36 -19.75
CA PRO A 214 -3.12 -41.54 -20.48
C PRO A 214 -2.61 -41.63 -21.93
N ARG A 215 -1.71 -40.73 -22.34
CA ARG A 215 -1.10 -40.69 -23.69
C ARG A 215 0.37 -40.29 -23.57
N VAL A 216 1.16 -40.50 -24.63
CA VAL A 216 2.53 -39.98 -24.67
C VAL A 216 2.48 -38.44 -24.79
N PRO A 217 3.11 -37.68 -23.86
CA PRO A 217 3.12 -36.22 -23.93
C PRO A 217 3.65 -35.71 -25.28
N ARG A 218 3.03 -34.64 -25.79
CA ARG A 218 3.43 -33.98 -27.04
C ARG A 218 3.42 -32.46 -26.85
N GLY A 219 4.41 -31.97 -26.12
CA GLY A 219 4.49 -30.56 -25.71
C GLY A 219 3.67 -30.22 -24.45
N SER A 220 2.92 -31.17 -23.90
CA SER A 220 2.48 -31.12 -22.50
C SER A 220 3.64 -31.46 -21.56
N GLY A 221 3.69 -30.81 -20.41
CA GLY A 221 4.78 -30.94 -19.44
C GLY A 221 4.69 -29.93 -18.30
N PHE A 222 5.54 -30.13 -17.29
CA PHE A 222 5.63 -29.24 -16.13
C PHE A 222 7.10 -29.11 -15.67
N ARG A 223 7.44 -27.95 -15.10
CA ARG A 223 8.69 -27.72 -14.38
C ARG A 223 8.37 -27.08 -13.04
N ILE A 224 8.77 -27.76 -11.97
CA ILE A 224 8.59 -27.33 -10.58
C ILE A 224 9.97 -27.16 -9.96
N HIS A 225 10.29 -25.95 -9.48
CA HIS A 225 11.40 -25.75 -8.55
C HIS A 225 10.94 -26.15 -7.15
N TYR A 226 11.84 -26.71 -6.34
CA TYR A 226 11.59 -27.02 -4.95
C TYR A 226 12.78 -26.55 -4.10
N GLN A 227 12.49 -26.10 -2.87
CA GLN A 227 13.50 -25.70 -1.90
C GLN A 227 13.09 -26.09 -0.47
N ALA A 228 14.07 -26.44 0.35
CA ALA A 228 13.89 -26.72 1.77
C ALA A 228 13.69 -25.41 2.54
N TYR A 229 12.57 -25.27 3.24
CA TYR A 229 12.31 -24.18 4.18
C TYR A 229 12.28 -24.73 5.61
N LEU A 230 12.59 -23.90 6.61
CA LEU A 230 12.58 -24.34 8.01
C LEU A 230 11.13 -24.49 8.51
N LEU A 231 10.77 -25.65 9.05
CA LEU A 231 9.47 -25.84 9.72
C LEU A 231 9.54 -25.28 11.13
N SER A 232 8.41 -24.78 11.61
CA SER A 232 8.24 -24.29 12.98
C SER A 232 7.21 -25.15 13.72
N CYS A 233 7.36 -25.30 15.03
CA CYS A 233 6.26 -25.70 15.90
C CYS A 233 5.13 -24.66 15.83
N GLY A 234 3.88 -25.11 16.00
CA GLY A 234 2.76 -24.17 16.18
C GLY A 234 2.94 -23.37 17.46
N PHE A 235 2.56 -22.09 17.45
CA PHE A 235 2.64 -21.23 18.63
C PHE A 235 1.84 -21.88 19.80
N PRO A 236 2.45 -22.09 20.97
CA PRO A 236 1.80 -22.79 22.08
C PRO A 236 0.58 -21.98 22.57
N PRO A 237 -0.53 -22.64 22.96
CA PRO A 237 -1.67 -21.93 23.53
C PRO A 237 -1.23 -21.26 24.83
N ARG A 238 -1.66 -20.00 25.04
CA ARG A 238 -1.51 -19.34 26.34
C ARG A 238 -2.37 -20.08 27.37
N PRO A 239 -1.84 -20.40 28.56
CA PRO A 239 -2.64 -21.00 29.62
C PRO A 239 -3.72 -20.02 30.10
N ALA A 240 -4.80 -20.54 30.69
CA ALA A 240 -5.73 -19.68 31.42
C ALA A 240 -5.01 -19.11 32.65
N HIS A 241 -5.15 -17.81 32.91
CA HIS A 241 -4.51 -17.09 34.02
C HIS A 241 -2.96 -17.21 34.01
N GLY A 242 -2.37 -17.01 32.83
CA GLY A 242 -0.93 -16.95 32.62
C GLY A 242 -0.55 -16.61 31.17
N ASP A 243 0.75 -16.58 30.89
CA ASP A 243 1.32 -16.24 29.59
C ASP A 243 2.47 -17.19 29.18
N VAL A 244 2.89 -17.13 27.92
CA VAL A 244 3.99 -17.95 27.37
C VAL A 244 4.98 -17.10 26.60
N SER A 245 6.21 -17.03 27.11
CA SER A 245 7.34 -16.42 26.40
C SER A 245 8.03 -17.48 25.55
N VAL A 246 8.17 -17.22 24.26
CA VAL A 246 8.77 -18.15 23.28
C VAL A 246 10.07 -17.55 22.77
N THR A 247 11.17 -18.32 22.83
CA THR A 247 12.49 -17.87 22.36
C THR A 247 12.63 -18.04 20.84
N ASP A 248 12.20 -19.19 20.32
CA ASP A 248 12.05 -19.47 18.90
C ASP A 248 10.97 -20.56 18.71
N LEU A 249 10.30 -20.56 17.57
CA LEU A 249 9.36 -21.59 17.14
C LEU A 249 10.02 -22.70 16.31
N HIS A 250 11.27 -22.52 15.87
CA HIS A 250 12.01 -23.55 15.12
C HIS A 250 12.54 -24.67 16.03
N PRO A 251 12.89 -25.86 15.50
CA PRO A 251 13.42 -26.97 16.29
C PRO A 251 14.65 -26.59 17.11
N GLY A 252 14.61 -26.86 18.41
CA GLY A 252 15.58 -26.40 19.40
C GLY A 252 15.17 -25.13 20.16
N GLY A 253 14.18 -24.38 19.65
CA GLY A 253 13.56 -23.26 20.37
C GLY A 253 12.75 -23.71 21.59
N THR A 254 12.60 -22.81 22.56
CA THR A 254 11.94 -23.09 23.85
C THR A 254 10.73 -22.18 24.08
N ALA A 255 9.73 -22.69 24.79
CA ALA A 255 8.61 -21.92 25.30
C ALA A 255 8.54 -22.06 26.83
N THR A 256 8.55 -20.92 27.53
CA THR A 256 8.54 -20.81 29.00
C THR A 256 7.22 -20.24 29.48
N PHE A 257 6.49 -21.03 30.28
CA PHE A 257 5.16 -20.70 30.77
C PHE A 257 5.20 -20.04 32.14
N HIS A 258 4.47 -18.95 32.29
CA HIS A 258 4.39 -18.16 33.52
C HIS A 258 2.92 -18.03 33.93
N CYS A 259 2.63 -18.09 35.23
CA CYS A 259 1.28 -17.89 35.76
C CYS A 259 1.09 -16.49 36.32
N ASP A 260 -0.14 -15.99 36.26
CA ASP A 260 -0.51 -14.73 36.89
C ASP A 260 -0.41 -14.82 38.42
N SER A 261 -0.17 -13.67 39.07
CA SER A 261 -0.05 -13.59 40.54
C SER A 261 -1.24 -14.25 41.24
N GLY A 262 -0.96 -15.19 42.16
CA GLY A 262 -1.98 -15.97 42.88
C GLY A 262 -2.31 -17.33 42.26
N TYR A 263 -1.84 -17.59 41.04
CA TYR A 263 -1.89 -18.91 40.41
C TYR A 263 -0.52 -19.60 40.46
N GLN A 264 -0.52 -20.93 40.53
CA GLN A 264 0.67 -21.77 40.54
C GLN A 264 0.67 -22.67 39.30
N LEU A 265 1.85 -22.85 38.68
CA LEU A 265 2.01 -23.69 37.49
C LEU A 265 1.87 -25.18 37.85
N GLN A 266 1.00 -25.89 37.13
CA GLN A 266 0.88 -27.34 37.16
C GLN A 266 1.26 -27.92 35.79
N GLY A 267 2.50 -28.42 35.67
CA GLY A 267 3.04 -29.08 34.47
C GLY A 267 4.53 -28.79 34.29
N GLU A 268 5.02 -28.88 33.05
CA GLU A 268 6.41 -28.55 32.71
C GLU A 268 6.53 -27.04 32.39
N GLU A 269 7.41 -26.33 33.12
CA GLU A 269 7.61 -24.88 32.99
C GLU A 269 8.24 -24.47 31.65
N THR A 270 9.08 -25.33 31.08
CA THR A 270 9.80 -25.09 29.82
C THR A 270 9.66 -26.27 28.89
N VAL A 271 8.99 -26.08 27.74
CA VAL A 271 8.90 -27.08 26.68
C VAL A 271 9.80 -26.72 25.49
N VAL A 272 10.27 -27.72 24.75
CA VAL A 272 11.24 -27.56 23.64
C VAL A 272 10.60 -28.01 22.33
N CYS A 273 10.80 -27.26 21.25
CA CYS A 273 10.34 -27.66 19.91
C CYS A 273 11.25 -28.77 19.37
N LEU A 274 10.70 -29.99 19.23
CA LEU A 274 11.44 -31.17 18.77
C LEU A 274 11.54 -31.22 17.24
N ASN A 275 12.67 -31.70 16.73
CA ASN A 275 12.84 -31.94 15.29
C ASN A 275 12.07 -33.20 14.85
N GLY A 276 11.48 -33.15 13.66
CA GLY A 276 10.62 -34.24 13.19
C GLY A 276 10.14 -34.09 11.77
N THR A 277 9.27 -35.01 11.34
CA THR A 277 8.55 -34.93 10.06
C THR A 277 7.52 -33.80 10.06
N ARG A 278 6.94 -33.54 11.24
CA ARG A 278 6.25 -32.32 11.67
C ARG A 278 6.86 -31.96 13.04
N PRO A 279 7.44 -30.75 13.25
CA PRO A 279 7.88 -30.34 14.58
C PRO A 279 6.72 -30.27 15.57
N ALA A 280 7.00 -30.62 16.82
CA ALA A 280 6.04 -30.61 17.92
C ALA A 280 6.76 -30.30 19.25
N TRP A 281 6.04 -29.76 20.23
CA TRP A 281 6.58 -29.48 21.56
C TRP A 281 6.84 -30.78 22.35
N SER A 282 7.80 -30.73 23.28
CA SER A 282 8.25 -31.88 24.09
C SER A 282 7.18 -32.46 25.03
N GLY A 283 6.22 -31.62 25.44
CA GLY A 283 5.15 -31.97 26.36
C GLY A 283 3.85 -31.23 26.05
N GLU A 284 2.79 -31.55 26.80
CA GLU A 284 1.53 -30.80 26.79
C GLU A 284 1.68 -29.47 27.56
N PRO A 285 0.97 -28.41 27.17
CA PRO A 285 1.07 -27.12 27.86
C PRO A 285 0.56 -27.22 29.32
N PRO A 286 1.27 -26.61 30.28
CA PRO A 286 0.89 -26.62 31.70
C PRO A 286 -0.37 -25.77 31.95
N SER A 287 -1.04 -26.04 33.07
CA SER A 287 -2.20 -25.27 33.54
C SER A 287 -1.86 -24.45 34.78
N CYS A 288 -2.27 -23.19 34.83
CA CYS A 288 -2.17 -22.37 36.03
C CYS A 288 -3.38 -22.59 36.94
N ILE A 289 -3.15 -22.97 38.20
CA ILE A 289 -4.20 -23.29 39.18
C ILE A 289 -4.13 -22.35 40.40
N ALA A 290 -5.28 -21.88 40.90
CA ALA A 290 -5.34 -20.98 42.04
C ALA A 290 -4.97 -21.69 43.36
N SER A 291 -4.10 -21.08 44.16
CA SER A 291 -3.69 -21.64 45.46
C SER A 291 -4.71 -21.31 46.56
N CYS A 292 -5.57 -22.28 46.89
CA CYS A 292 -6.52 -22.19 48.01
C CYS A 292 -5.80 -22.20 49.36
N GLY A 293 -5.48 -21.01 49.85
CA GLY A 293 -4.72 -20.79 51.08
C GLY A 293 -3.20 -20.91 50.94
N GLY A 294 -2.49 -20.51 52.00
CA GLY A 294 -1.03 -20.49 52.06
C GLY A 294 -0.51 -19.39 52.98
N THR A 295 0.81 -19.22 53.04
CA THR A 295 1.47 -18.13 53.78
C THR A 295 2.44 -17.39 52.87
N ILE A 296 2.33 -16.07 52.84
CA ILE A 296 3.11 -15.16 51.99
C ILE A 296 3.99 -14.31 52.91
N HIS A 297 5.24 -14.71 53.09
CA HIS A 297 6.23 -13.98 53.89
C HIS A 297 6.93 -12.89 53.06
N ASN A 298 7.30 -11.77 53.70
CA ASN A 298 7.89 -10.60 53.05
C ASN A 298 7.05 -10.08 51.85
N ALA A 299 5.73 -10.03 52.04
CA ALA A 299 4.80 -9.46 51.07
C ALA A 299 5.19 -8.03 50.69
N THR A 300 5.14 -7.73 49.39
CA THR A 300 5.42 -6.40 48.81
C THR A 300 4.29 -5.97 47.88
N LEU A 301 4.00 -6.80 46.88
CA LEU A 301 2.83 -6.70 46.00
C LEU A 301 2.42 -8.11 45.55
N GLY A 302 1.12 -8.37 45.43
CA GLY A 302 0.63 -9.62 44.88
C GLY A 302 -0.90 -9.72 44.84
N ARG A 303 -1.40 -10.94 44.64
CA ARG A 303 -2.82 -11.27 44.55
C ARG A 303 -3.08 -12.64 45.19
N ILE A 304 -4.25 -12.81 45.79
CA ILE A 304 -4.81 -14.10 46.19
C ILE A 304 -6.15 -14.34 45.47
N VAL A 305 -6.42 -15.59 45.10
CA VAL A 305 -7.58 -16.00 44.28
C VAL A 305 -8.20 -17.30 44.77
N SER A 306 -9.53 -17.40 44.71
CA SER A 306 -10.26 -18.66 44.92
C SER A 306 -10.15 -19.58 43.69
N PRO A 307 -10.06 -20.91 43.86
CA PRO A 307 -10.24 -21.87 42.76
C PRO A 307 -11.56 -21.72 42.00
N GLU A 308 -11.55 -22.12 40.73
CA GLU A 308 -12.76 -22.24 39.91
C GLU A 308 -13.49 -23.58 40.14
N PRO A 309 -14.82 -23.63 39.98
CA PRO A 309 -15.60 -24.86 40.07
C PRO A 309 -15.10 -25.97 39.13
N GLY A 310 -14.72 -27.11 39.72
CA GLY A 310 -14.22 -28.29 39.02
C GLY A 310 -12.74 -28.62 39.28
N GLY A 311 -11.96 -27.67 39.81
CA GLY A 311 -10.55 -27.86 40.16
C GLY A 311 -10.30 -28.68 41.43
N ALA A 312 -10.59 -30.00 41.40
CA ALA A 312 -10.26 -31.02 42.42
C ALA A 312 -10.76 -30.83 43.87
N ALA A 313 -11.33 -29.67 44.22
CA ALA A 313 -11.92 -29.40 45.54
C ALA A 313 -13.20 -30.22 45.76
N GLY A 314 -13.49 -30.53 47.03
CA GLY A 314 -14.74 -31.15 47.46
C GLY A 314 -15.93 -30.17 47.45
N PRO A 315 -17.13 -30.60 47.89
CA PRO A 315 -18.33 -29.77 47.86
C PRO A 315 -18.25 -28.50 48.73
N ASN A 316 -17.39 -28.49 49.76
CA ASN A 316 -17.15 -27.32 50.62
C ASN A 316 -15.71 -26.83 50.39
N LEU A 317 -15.56 -25.56 50.03
CA LEU A 317 -14.28 -24.90 49.82
C LEU A 317 -13.92 -24.09 51.08
N THR A 318 -12.70 -24.27 51.60
CA THR A 318 -12.19 -23.47 52.73
C THR A 318 -10.76 -23.05 52.47
N CYS A 319 -10.54 -21.77 52.17
CA CYS A 319 -9.24 -21.21 51.84
C CYS A 319 -8.79 -20.24 52.93
N ARG A 320 -7.51 -20.32 53.33
CA ARG A 320 -6.92 -19.54 54.43
C ARG A 320 -5.57 -18.99 54.02
N TRP A 321 -5.47 -17.69 53.84
CA TRP A 321 -4.23 -17.02 53.46
C TRP A 321 -3.71 -16.19 54.64
N VAL A 322 -2.42 -16.31 54.91
CA VAL A 322 -1.69 -15.44 55.84
C VAL A 322 -0.71 -14.60 55.04
N ILE A 323 -0.81 -13.28 55.12
CA ILE A 323 0.04 -12.33 54.41
C ILE A 323 0.88 -11.61 55.46
N GLU A 324 2.20 -11.60 55.32
CA GLU A 324 3.13 -10.96 56.26
C GLU A 324 4.08 -10.02 55.52
N ALA A 325 3.96 -8.71 55.79
CA ALA A 325 4.86 -7.69 55.28
C ALA A 325 6.19 -7.67 56.07
N ALA A 326 7.16 -6.91 55.57
CA ALA A 326 8.36 -6.58 56.32
C ALA A 326 8.05 -5.68 57.54
N GLU A 327 8.92 -5.69 58.54
CA GLU A 327 8.79 -4.88 59.76
C GLU A 327 8.69 -3.37 59.42
N GLY A 328 7.75 -2.67 60.04
CA GLY A 328 7.47 -1.24 59.77
C GLY A 328 6.57 -0.97 58.56
N ARG A 329 5.91 -2.00 57.99
CA ARG A 329 4.95 -1.85 56.88
C ARG A 329 3.54 -2.32 57.25
N ARG A 330 2.53 -1.67 56.66
CA ARG A 330 1.13 -2.07 56.69
C ARG A 330 0.74 -2.71 55.36
N LEU A 331 -0.36 -3.47 55.35
CA LEU A 331 -0.92 -4.10 54.16
C LEU A 331 -2.22 -3.40 53.77
N HIS A 332 -2.35 -3.04 52.49
CA HIS A 332 -3.62 -2.70 51.85
C HIS A 332 -4.16 -3.93 51.12
N LEU A 333 -5.47 -4.18 51.22
CA LEU A 333 -6.20 -5.14 50.39
C LEU A 333 -7.18 -4.38 49.50
N HIS A 334 -7.08 -4.58 48.19
CA HIS A 334 -8.02 -4.06 47.20
C HIS A 334 -8.84 -5.20 46.59
N PHE A 335 -10.16 -5.02 46.53
CA PHE A 335 -11.12 -6.04 46.08
C PHE A 335 -11.35 -5.96 44.57
N GLU A 336 -10.57 -6.71 43.78
CA GLU A 336 -10.73 -6.69 42.32
C GLU A 336 -11.95 -7.48 41.82
N ARG A 337 -12.32 -8.57 42.52
CA ARG A 337 -13.53 -9.35 42.22
C ARG A 337 -14.05 -10.06 43.47
N VAL A 338 -15.33 -9.87 43.78
CA VAL A 338 -16.06 -10.57 44.84
C VAL A 338 -17.38 -11.03 44.26
N SER A 339 -17.74 -12.31 44.47
CA SER A 339 -18.97 -12.93 43.98
C SER A 339 -19.43 -14.01 44.97
N LEU A 340 -19.71 -13.59 46.19
CA LEU A 340 -20.16 -14.44 47.29
C LEU A 340 -21.68 -14.64 47.22
N ASP A 341 -22.16 -15.84 47.53
CA ASP A 341 -23.56 -16.14 47.82
C ASP A 341 -23.91 -15.72 49.27
N GLU A 342 -24.85 -14.77 49.43
CA GLU A 342 -25.25 -14.19 50.74
C GLU A 342 -25.74 -15.22 51.76
N ASP A 343 -26.27 -16.39 51.32
CA ASP A 343 -26.76 -17.45 52.20
C ASP A 343 -25.71 -18.57 52.44
N ASN A 344 -24.68 -18.69 51.59
CA ASN A 344 -23.81 -19.89 51.50
C ASN A 344 -22.29 -19.64 51.52
N ASP A 345 -21.82 -18.41 51.30
CA ASP A 345 -20.40 -18.05 51.26
C ASP A 345 -20.06 -16.95 52.28
N ARG A 346 -18.87 -17.03 52.89
CA ARG A 346 -18.41 -16.02 53.86
C ARG A 346 -16.93 -15.70 53.71
N LEU A 347 -16.62 -14.41 53.71
CA LEU A 347 -15.27 -13.86 53.71
C LEU A 347 -15.01 -13.08 55.01
N MET A 348 -13.97 -13.48 55.74
CA MET A 348 -13.49 -12.80 56.95
C MET A 348 -12.04 -12.32 56.77
N VAL A 349 -11.76 -11.08 57.17
CA VAL A 349 -10.40 -10.50 57.18
C VAL A 349 -10.05 -10.03 58.59
N ARG A 350 -8.84 -10.37 59.06
CA ARG A 350 -8.35 -10.05 60.40
C ARG A 350 -6.98 -9.36 60.37
N SER A 351 -6.81 -8.35 61.22
CA SER A 351 -5.58 -7.55 61.38
C SER A 351 -4.58 -8.29 62.27
N GLY A 352 -3.61 -8.96 61.64
CA GLY A 352 -2.64 -9.87 62.23
C GLY A 352 -2.79 -11.31 61.73
N GLY A 353 -1.67 -12.02 61.52
CA GLY A 353 -1.60 -13.36 60.91
C GLY A 353 -2.17 -14.55 61.71
N SER A 354 -3.18 -14.36 62.55
CA SER A 354 -3.81 -15.43 63.35
C SER A 354 -5.33 -15.44 63.26
N PRO A 355 -6.01 -16.59 63.40
CA PRO A 355 -7.48 -16.66 63.44
C PRO A 355 -8.09 -16.04 64.70
N LEU A 356 -7.28 -15.67 65.70
CA LEU A 356 -7.69 -14.99 66.93
C LEU A 356 -7.46 -13.47 66.89
N SER A 357 -6.92 -12.97 65.78
CA SER A 357 -6.67 -11.54 65.56
C SER A 357 -7.99 -10.76 65.37
N PRO A 358 -8.01 -9.44 65.68
CA PRO A 358 -9.21 -8.62 65.51
C PRO A 358 -9.72 -8.64 64.07
N VAL A 359 -11.03 -8.83 63.90
CA VAL A 359 -11.72 -8.76 62.60
C VAL A 359 -11.79 -7.30 62.16
N ILE A 360 -11.47 -7.06 60.88
CA ILE A 360 -11.59 -5.75 60.23
C ILE A 360 -12.61 -5.75 59.07
N TYR A 361 -13.08 -6.93 58.66
CA TYR A 361 -14.17 -7.10 57.70
C TYR A 361 -14.79 -8.50 57.82
N ASP A 362 -16.11 -8.59 57.68
CA ASP A 362 -16.90 -9.82 57.76
C ASP A 362 -18.12 -9.71 56.85
N SER A 363 -18.21 -10.52 55.79
CA SER A 363 -19.25 -10.38 54.76
C SER A 363 -20.67 -10.65 55.25
N ASP A 364 -20.85 -11.30 56.40
CA ASP A 364 -22.15 -11.46 57.07
C ASP A 364 -22.70 -10.13 57.64
N MET A 365 -21.85 -9.09 57.76
CA MET A 365 -22.10 -7.87 58.54
C MET A 365 -21.93 -6.59 57.72
N ASP A 366 -20.96 -6.56 56.81
CA ASP A 366 -20.51 -5.36 56.09
C ASP A 366 -20.44 -5.58 54.56
N ASP A 367 -20.95 -4.61 53.79
CA ASP A 367 -20.78 -4.56 52.33
C ASP A 367 -19.28 -4.42 51.94
N VAL A 368 -18.91 -4.91 50.75
CA VAL A 368 -17.52 -4.87 50.26
C VAL A 368 -17.02 -3.42 50.17
N PRO A 369 -15.94 -3.03 50.88
CA PRO A 369 -15.53 -1.63 50.98
C PRO A 369 -14.82 -1.13 49.73
N GLU A 370 -15.33 -0.06 49.12
CA GLU A 370 -14.80 0.56 47.89
C GLU A 370 -13.33 1.00 48.01
N ARG A 371 -12.92 1.46 49.20
CA ARG A 371 -11.52 1.88 49.51
C ARG A 371 -10.57 0.70 49.81
N GLY A 372 -11.07 -0.53 49.78
CA GLY A 372 -10.35 -1.68 50.31
C GLY A 372 -10.24 -1.67 51.83
N LEU A 373 -9.27 -2.43 52.35
CA LEU A 373 -8.97 -2.54 53.79
C LEU A 373 -7.49 -2.24 54.04
N ILE A 374 -7.19 -1.65 55.20
CA ILE A 374 -5.81 -1.41 55.67
C ILE A 374 -5.61 -2.21 56.97
N SER A 375 -4.43 -2.79 57.15
CA SER A 375 -4.06 -3.49 58.39
C SER A 375 -3.37 -2.58 59.41
N ASP A 376 -3.81 -2.64 60.67
CA ASP A 376 -3.10 -2.03 61.81
C ASP A 376 -1.80 -2.78 62.18
N ALA A 377 -1.66 -4.02 61.70
CA ALA A 377 -0.51 -4.89 61.94
C ALA A 377 0.26 -5.17 60.65
N GLN A 378 1.53 -5.59 60.77
CA GLN A 378 2.37 -6.04 59.63
C GLN A 378 1.88 -7.33 58.95
N SER A 379 0.72 -7.86 59.32
CA SER A 379 0.19 -9.11 58.77
C SER A 379 -1.33 -9.11 58.71
N LEU A 380 -1.88 -9.94 57.82
CA LEU A 380 -3.31 -10.15 57.63
C LEU A 380 -3.62 -11.64 57.58
N TYR A 381 -4.78 -12.01 58.13
CA TYR A 381 -5.34 -13.34 58.03
C TYR A 381 -6.67 -13.25 57.26
N VAL A 382 -6.75 -13.90 56.10
CA VAL A 382 -7.93 -13.91 55.21
C VAL A 382 -8.49 -15.33 55.14
N GLU A 383 -9.79 -15.48 55.39
CA GLU A 383 -10.48 -16.76 55.42
C GLU A 383 -11.76 -16.70 54.58
N LEU A 384 -11.81 -17.54 53.54
CA LEU A 384 -12.96 -17.76 52.68
C LEU A 384 -13.56 -19.13 52.99
N LEU A 385 -14.87 -19.15 53.26
CA LEU A 385 -15.71 -20.34 53.41
C LEU A 385 -16.75 -20.30 52.29
N SER A 386 -17.00 -21.43 51.62
CA SER A 386 -18.03 -21.53 50.58
C SER A 386 -18.61 -22.95 50.56
N GLU A 387 -19.94 -23.03 50.64
CA GLU A 387 -20.66 -24.32 50.66
C GLU A 387 -21.23 -24.75 49.29
N THR A 388 -21.23 -23.88 48.27
CA THR A 388 -21.57 -24.29 46.89
C THR A 388 -20.64 -23.69 45.83
N PRO A 389 -19.96 -24.50 44.99
CA PRO A 389 -19.12 -24.01 43.90
C PRO A 389 -19.97 -23.66 42.66
N ALA A 390 -21.02 -22.86 42.83
CA ALA A 390 -21.94 -22.49 41.74
C ALA A 390 -21.37 -21.36 40.86
N ASN A 391 -20.53 -20.48 41.42
CA ASN A 391 -20.02 -19.28 40.77
C ASN A 391 -18.58 -19.44 40.27
N PRO A 392 -18.26 -19.13 39.00
CA PRO A 392 -16.88 -19.09 38.51
C PRO A 392 -16.14 -17.84 39.02
N LEU A 393 -15.05 -18.07 39.77
CA LEU A 393 -14.25 -17.08 40.50
C LEU A 393 -15.05 -16.27 41.54
N LEU A 394 -15.11 -16.84 42.75
CA LEU A 394 -15.71 -16.28 43.97
C LEU A 394 -14.96 -15.05 44.51
N LEU A 395 -13.62 -15.07 44.46
CA LEU A 395 -12.75 -14.09 45.11
C LEU A 395 -11.45 -13.82 44.36
N SER A 396 -11.10 -12.54 44.17
CA SER A 396 -9.79 -12.05 43.76
C SER A 396 -9.43 -10.77 44.53
N LEU A 397 -8.38 -10.84 45.34
CA LEU A 397 -7.90 -9.71 46.15
C LEU A 397 -6.45 -9.38 45.79
N ARG A 398 -6.17 -8.11 45.48
CA ARG A 398 -4.82 -7.55 45.36
C ARG A 398 -4.34 -7.13 46.74
N PHE A 399 -3.07 -7.38 47.06
CA PHE A 399 -2.45 -6.93 48.31
C PHE A 399 -1.16 -6.16 48.03
N GLU A 400 -0.91 -5.12 48.83
CA GLU A 400 0.27 -4.26 48.71
C GLU A 400 0.81 -3.88 50.10
N ALA A 401 2.14 -3.88 50.28
CA ALA A 401 2.79 -3.57 51.54
C ALA A 401 3.52 -2.22 51.49
N PHE A 402 2.95 -1.23 52.15
CA PHE A 402 3.39 0.17 52.15
C PHE A 402 3.92 0.59 53.54
N GLU A 403 4.69 1.68 53.58
CA GLU A 403 5.29 2.24 54.80
C GLU A 403 4.34 3.24 55.47
N GLU A 404 4.42 3.42 56.79
CA GLU A 404 3.46 4.27 57.53
C GLU A 404 3.57 5.78 57.26
N ASP A 405 4.59 6.23 56.51
CA ASP A 405 4.87 7.65 56.22
C ASP A 405 4.30 8.15 54.87
N ARG A 406 3.50 7.32 54.19
CA ARG A 406 2.98 7.56 52.83
C ARG A 406 1.63 6.87 52.59
N CYS A 407 0.94 7.27 51.55
CA CYS A 407 -0.24 6.55 51.06
C CYS A 407 0.16 5.29 50.27
N PHE A 408 -0.71 4.29 50.24
CA PHE A 408 -0.56 3.11 49.37
C PHE A 408 -0.71 3.49 47.89
N ALA A 409 -0.11 2.73 46.96
CA ALA A 409 -0.23 3.02 45.54
C ALA A 409 -1.66 2.69 45.03
N PRO A 410 -2.41 3.67 44.49
CA PRO A 410 -3.78 3.45 44.07
C PRO A 410 -3.83 2.57 42.81
N PHE A 411 -4.84 1.72 42.72
CA PHE A 411 -4.99 0.75 41.64
C PHE A 411 -6.13 1.12 40.69
N LEU A 412 -5.91 0.95 39.39
CA LEU A 412 -6.89 1.20 38.34
C LEU A 412 -6.96 0.01 37.38
N ALA A 413 -7.95 -0.87 37.57
CA ALA A 413 -8.24 -1.93 36.61
C ALA A 413 -8.51 -1.33 35.23
N HIS A 414 -7.95 -1.91 34.17
CA HIS A 414 -8.11 -1.44 32.78
C HIS A 414 -7.75 0.04 32.55
N GLY A 415 -6.78 0.58 33.29
CA GLY A 415 -6.25 1.93 33.09
C GLY A 415 -4.79 2.09 33.52
N ASN A 416 -4.29 3.32 33.38
CA ASN A 416 -2.96 3.75 33.81
C ASN A 416 -3.10 4.85 34.87
N VAL A 417 -2.30 4.74 35.93
CA VAL A 417 -2.12 5.78 36.95
C VAL A 417 -0.82 6.53 36.69
N THR A 418 -0.82 7.85 36.82
CA THR A 418 0.38 8.70 36.82
C THR A 418 0.42 9.54 38.10
N THR A 419 1.59 9.82 38.65
CA THR A 419 1.73 10.51 39.95
C THR A 419 2.79 11.62 39.90
N THR A 420 2.60 12.65 40.72
CA THR A 420 3.62 13.70 40.95
C THR A 420 4.80 13.23 41.81
N ASP A 421 4.60 12.19 42.63
CA ASP A 421 5.62 11.55 43.45
C ASP A 421 5.45 10.02 43.39
N PRO A 422 6.42 9.24 42.86
CA PRO A 422 6.35 7.78 42.82
C PRO A 422 6.42 7.13 44.22
N GLU A 423 6.79 7.89 45.25
CA GLU A 423 6.84 7.44 46.65
C GLU A 423 5.56 7.74 47.45
N TYR A 424 4.53 8.35 46.83
CA TYR A 424 3.20 8.62 47.39
C TYR A 424 3.17 9.30 48.77
N ARG A 425 4.15 10.19 49.01
CA ARG A 425 4.27 10.97 50.25
C ARG A 425 3.11 11.99 50.38
N PRO A 426 2.80 12.51 51.57
CA PRO A 426 1.81 13.57 51.75
C PRO A 426 2.06 14.78 50.82
N GLY A 427 1.05 15.16 50.04
CA GLY A 427 1.13 16.12 48.93
C GLY A 427 1.33 15.49 47.54
N ALA A 428 1.43 14.17 47.43
CA ALA A 428 1.41 13.46 46.14
C ALA A 428 0.02 13.49 45.52
N LEU A 429 -0.05 13.70 44.20
CA LEU A 429 -1.28 13.71 43.40
C LEU A 429 -1.20 12.58 42.37
N ALA A 430 -2.14 11.63 42.45
CA ALA A 430 -2.26 10.51 41.52
C ALA A 430 -3.43 10.76 40.54
N THR A 431 -3.13 10.94 39.26
CA THR A 431 -4.08 11.13 38.15
C THR A 431 -4.41 9.82 37.43
N PHE A 432 -5.67 9.64 37.05
CA PHE A 432 -6.20 8.40 36.46
C PHE A 432 -6.53 8.55 34.97
N SER A 433 -6.35 7.46 34.20
CA SER A 433 -6.67 7.39 32.77
C SER A 433 -7.04 5.97 32.35
N CYS A 434 -8.09 5.78 31.56
CA CYS A 434 -8.52 4.43 31.13
C CYS A 434 -7.85 3.98 29.83
N LEU A 435 -7.81 2.67 29.60
CA LEU A 435 -7.41 2.07 28.32
C LEU A 435 -8.49 2.30 27.23
N PRO A 436 -8.14 2.25 25.93
CA PRO A 436 -9.10 2.42 24.85
C PRO A 436 -10.29 1.45 24.94
N GLY A 437 -11.50 1.99 24.87
CA GLY A 437 -12.77 1.25 25.05
C GLY A 437 -13.36 1.32 26.47
N TYR A 438 -12.64 1.87 27.44
CA TYR A 438 -13.10 2.09 28.82
C TYR A 438 -13.21 3.59 29.13
N ALA A 439 -14.09 3.95 30.06
CA ALA A 439 -14.24 5.30 30.60
C ALA A 439 -14.29 5.30 32.14
N LEU A 440 -13.96 6.45 32.75
CA LEU A 440 -13.99 6.64 34.19
C LEU A 440 -15.43 6.75 34.71
N GLU A 441 -15.73 6.02 35.78
CA GLU A 441 -16.94 6.12 36.58
C GLU A 441 -16.57 6.53 38.02
N PRO A 442 -17.24 7.54 38.62
CA PRO A 442 -18.29 8.37 38.05
C PRO A 442 -17.76 9.31 36.94
N PRO A 443 -18.60 9.67 35.92
CA PRO A 443 -18.18 10.52 34.81
C PRO A 443 -18.08 11.99 35.23
N GLY A 444 -16.96 12.37 35.86
CA GLY A 444 -16.63 13.73 36.26
C GLY A 444 -15.28 13.83 36.99
N PRO A 445 -14.83 15.04 37.35
CA PRO A 445 -13.75 15.21 38.31
C PRO A 445 -14.23 14.84 39.73
N PRO A 446 -13.35 14.35 40.62
CA PRO A 446 -11.90 14.29 40.47
C PRO A 446 -11.39 13.12 39.60
N ASN A 447 -10.61 13.44 38.57
CA ASN A 447 -9.78 12.47 37.84
C ASN A 447 -8.40 12.29 38.50
N ALA A 448 -8.25 12.73 39.75
CA ALA A 448 -7.01 12.69 40.52
C ALA A 448 -7.27 12.74 42.03
N ILE A 449 -6.58 11.91 42.81
CA ILE A 449 -6.62 11.92 44.28
C ILE A 449 -5.31 12.45 44.87
N GLU A 450 -5.39 13.06 46.05
CA GLU A 450 -4.26 13.66 46.77
C GLU A 450 -4.02 12.93 48.10
N CYS A 451 -2.76 12.61 48.38
CA CYS A 451 -2.35 12.01 49.65
C CYS A 451 -2.30 13.11 50.72
N VAL A 452 -3.25 13.10 51.64
CA VAL A 452 -3.44 14.15 52.66
C VAL A 452 -3.07 13.65 54.06
N ASP A 453 -2.93 14.62 54.96
CA ASP A 453 -2.46 14.50 56.34
C ASP A 453 -0.99 14.00 56.51
N PRO A 454 -0.07 14.84 57.03
CA PRO A 454 1.32 14.46 57.23
C PRO A 454 1.59 13.69 58.54
N THR A 455 0.54 13.36 59.31
CA THR A 455 0.62 12.59 60.57
C THR A 455 -0.11 11.25 60.52
N GLU A 456 -1.14 11.11 59.69
CA GLU A 456 -1.78 9.84 59.36
C GLU A 456 -2.13 9.81 57.85
N PRO A 457 -1.15 9.51 56.96
CA PRO A 457 -1.30 9.66 55.52
C PRO A 457 -2.43 8.82 54.91
N HIS A 458 -3.37 9.48 54.24
CA HIS A 458 -4.51 8.82 53.58
C HIS A 458 -4.94 9.55 52.31
N TRP A 459 -5.60 8.82 51.39
CA TRP A 459 -6.19 9.42 50.19
C TRP A 459 -7.44 10.24 50.53
N ASN A 460 -7.52 11.46 49.96
CA ASN A 460 -8.64 12.36 50.17
C ASN A 460 -9.98 11.80 49.62
N ASP A 461 -9.94 11.11 48.49
CA ASP A 461 -11.09 10.48 47.83
C ASP A 461 -10.81 9.04 47.40
N THR A 462 -11.78 8.35 46.81
CA THR A 462 -11.63 6.97 46.28
C THR A 462 -10.94 6.92 44.92
N GLU A 463 -10.31 5.78 44.59
CA GLU A 463 -9.95 5.49 43.20
C GLU A 463 -11.21 5.38 42.32
N PRO A 464 -11.23 6.00 41.12
CA PRO A 464 -12.32 5.82 40.15
C PRO A 464 -12.22 4.47 39.44
N ALA A 465 -13.34 3.94 38.94
CA ALA A 465 -13.37 2.69 38.18
C ALA A 465 -13.31 2.96 36.66
N CYS A 466 -12.54 2.17 35.90
CA CYS A 466 -12.66 2.14 34.43
C CYS A 466 -13.62 1.04 33.99
N LYS A 467 -14.75 1.39 33.35
CA LYS A 467 -15.73 0.43 32.82
C LYS A 467 -15.97 0.60 31.32
N ALA A 468 -16.35 -0.50 30.67
CA ALA A 468 -16.79 -0.50 29.28
C ALA A 468 -18.23 0.03 29.18
N MET A 469 -18.39 1.23 28.62
CA MET A 469 -19.67 1.96 28.62
C MET A 469 -20.67 1.43 27.60
N CYS A 470 -21.95 1.39 27.99
CA CYS A 470 -23.07 1.12 27.08
C CYS A 470 -23.35 2.34 26.18
N GLY A 471 -22.74 2.34 25.00
CA GLY A 471 -22.89 3.39 23.99
C GLY A 471 -21.93 4.58 24.14
N GLY A 472 -22.03 5.53 23.20
CA GLY A 472 -21.22 6.75 23.15
C GLY A 472 -20.83 7.18 21.73
N GLU A 473 -20.22 8.35 21.59
CA GLU A 473 -19.65 8.83 20.32
C GLU A 473 -18.12 8.73 20.36
N LEU A 474 -17.51 8.20 19.29
CA LEU A 474 -16.06 7.97 19.19
C LEU A 474 -15.55 8.55 17.86
N SER A 475 -14.69 9.57 17.96
CA SER A 475 -14.16 10.34 16.82
C SER A 475 -12.65 10.11 16.56
N GLU A 476 -12.07 9.07 17.16
CA GLU A 476 -10.65 8.72 17.04
C GLU A 476 -10.32 8.03 15.70
N PRO A 477 -9.12 8.21 15.14
CA PRO A 477 -8.72 7.55 13.88
C PRO A 477 -8.58 6.03 14.03
N ALA A 478 -8.42 5.51 15.24
CA ALA A 478 -8.54 4.10 15.56
C ALA A 478 -8.91 3.90 17.02
N GLY A 479 -9.63 2.81 17.33
CA GLY A 479 -10.08 2.53 18.69
C GLY A 479 -10.67 1.13 18.85
N VAL A 480 -11.30 0.93 20.02
CA VAL A 480 -11.92 -0.35 20.40
C VAL A 480 -13.32 -0.09 20.93
N VAL A 481 -14.29 -0.88 20.49
CA VAL A 481 -15.64 -0.95 21.07
C VAL A 481 -15.78 -2.30 21.76
N LEU A 482 -16.15 -2.25 23.02
CA LEU A 482 -16.31 -3.38 23.92
C LEU A 482 -17.81 -3.58 24.22
N SER A 483 -18.22 -4.80 24.56
CA SER A 483 -19.53 -4.99 25.20
C SER A 483 -19.56 -4.33 26.58
N PRO A 484 -20.74 -3.93 27.08
CA PRO A 484 -20.90 -3.45 28.45
C PRO A 484 -20.25 -4.40 29.46
N ASP A 485 -19.67 -3.83 30.52
CA ASP A 485 -19.04 -4.57 31.62
C ASP A 485 -17.82 -5.45 31.26
N TRP A 486 -17.38 -5.49 29.99
CA TRP A 486 -16.23 -6.29 29.53
C TRP A 486 -14.97 -6.01 30.38
N PRO A 487 -14.20 -7.04 30.81
CA PRO A 487 -14.26 -8.45 30.41
C PRO A 487 -15.30 -9.31 31.15
N GLN A 488 -16.16 -8.72 31.97
CA GLN A 488 -17.27 -9.42 32.60
C GLN A 488 -18.42 -9.63 31.61
N SER A 489 -19.33 -10.55 31.90
CA SER A 489 -20.50 -10.79 31.06
C SER A 489 -21.53 -9.67 31.23
N TYR A 490 -21.82 -8.96 30.15
CA TYR A 490 -22.85 -7.93 30.09
C TYR A 490 -24.20 -8.38 30.70
N SER A 491 -24.84 -7.44 31.39
CA SER A 491 -26.18 -7.62 31.97
C SER A 491 -27.28 -7.85 30.91
N PRO A 492 -28.37 -8.58 31.24
CA PRO A 492 -29.53 -8.69 30.34
C PRO A 492 -30.34 -7.39 30.27
N GLY A 493 -31.03 -7.14 29.15
CA GLY A 493 -31.87 -5.95 28.98
C GLY A 493 -31.16 -4.70 28.43
N GLN A 494 -29.92 -4.83 27.95
CA GLN A 494 -29.13 -3.72 27.39
C GLN A 494 -29.56 -3.35 25.96
N ASP A 495 -29.64 -2.05 25.66
CA ASP A 495 -29.76 -1.49 24.29
C ASP A 495 -28.74 -0.35 24.15
N CYS A 496 -27.57 -0.66 23.62
CA CYS A 496 -26.40 0.24 23.57
C CYS A 496 -26.12 0.68 22.14
N VAL A 497 -25.92 1.99 21.92
CA VAL A 497 -25.61 2.56 20.59
C VAL A 497 -24.28 3.31 20.63
N TRP A 498 -23.34 2.92 19.78
CA TRP A 498 -22.08 3.64 19.56
C TRP A 498 -22.04 4.26 18.17
N GLY A 499 -21.80 5.57 18.10
CA GLY A 499 -21.50 6.27 16.84
C GLY A 499 -19.99 6.32 16.63
N LEU A 500 -19.50 5.78 15.52
CA LEU A 500 -18.09 5.93 15.10
C LEU A 500 -18.01 6.94 13.96
N HIS A 501 -17.11 7.91 14.08
CA HIS A 501 -16.84 8.92 13.06
C HIS A 501 -15.33 9.03 12.82
N VAL A 502 -14.90 9.09 11.56
CA VAL A 502 -13.51 9.40 11.17
C VAL A 502 -13.48 10.56 10.16
N GLN A 503 -12.29 10.98 9.72
CA GLN A 503 -12.14 12.05 8.73
C GLN A 503 -13.01 11.81 7.47
N GLU A 504 -13.67 12.86 6.99
CA GLU A 504 -14.66 12.86 5.89
C GLU A 504 -14.23 12.08 4.63
N GLU A 505 -12.95 12.16 4.25
CA GLU A 505 -12.40 11.49 3.06
C GLU A 505 -12.04 10.00 3.26
N LYS A 506 -12.29 9.42 4.44
CA LYS A 506 -11.92 8.05 4.82
C LYS A 506 -13.13 7.09 4.84
N ARG A 507 -12.84 5.83 5.15
CA ARG A 507 -13.80 4.78 5.53
C ARG A 507 -13.35 4.13 6.83
N ILE A 508 -14.26 3.51 7.56
CA ILE A 508 -13.97 2.74 8.76
C ILE A 508 -13.82 1.26 8.38
N LEU A 509 -12.66 0.69 8.69
CA LEU A 509 -12.45 -0.76 8.71
C LEU A 509 -12.68 -1.26 10.14
N LEU A 510 -13.73 -2.06 10.33
CA LEU A 510 -14.01 -2.75 11.58
C LEU A 510 -13.51 -4.20 11.52
N GLN A 511 -12.78 -4.63 12.54
CA GLN A 511 -12.34 -6.01 12.74
C GLN A 511 -12.97 -6.58 14.01
N VAL A 512 -13.77 -7.63 13.84
CA VAL A 512 -14.29 -8.46 14.93
C VAL A 512 -13.16 -9.35 15.43
N GLU A 513 -12.66 -9.11 16.63
CA GLU A 513 -11.61 -9.90 17.30
C GLU A 513 -12.26 -11.03 18.12
N ILE A 514 -13.28 -10.68 18.91
CA ILE A 514 -14.11 -11.58 19.71
C ILE A 514 -15.57 -11.20 19.50
N LEU A 515 -16.42 -12.19 19.25
CA LEU A 515 -17.87 -12.09 19.33
C LEU A 515 -18.38 -13.38 19.96
N ASN A 516 -18.80 -13.31 21.23
CA ASN A 516 -19.38 -14.42 21.98
C ASN A 516 -20.63 -13.91 22.71
N VAL A 517 -21.69 -13.76 21.91
CA VAL A 517 -22.97 -13.11 22.23
C VAL A 517 -24.06 -14.18 22.30
N ARG A 518 -24.96 -14.10 23.30
CA ARG A 518 -25.95 -15.17 23.60
C ARG A 518 -26.91 -15.43 22.42
N GLU A 519 -27.49 -16.64 22.38
CA GLU A 519 -28.51 -17.00 21.40
C GLU A 519 -29.84 -16.27 21.67
N GLY A 520 -30.01 -15.11 21.02
CA GLY A 520 -31.18 -14.23 21.16
C GLY A 520 -30.80 -12.75 21.11
N ASP A 521 -29.57 -12.44 21.54
CA ASP A 521 -28.98 -11.11 21.50
C ASP A 521 -28.47 -10.79 20.07
N MET A 522 -28.35 -9.51 19.74
CA MET A 522 -27.98 -9.06 18.39
C MET A 522 -27.12 -7.80 18.41
N LEU A 523 -25.97 -7.87 17.74
CA LEU A 523 -25.16 -6.71 17.38
C LEU A 523 -25.43 -6.35 15.91
N THR A 524 -26.02 -5.18 15.66
CA THR A 524 -26.33 -4.64 14.32
C THR A 524 -25.36 -3.53 13.97
N LEU A 525 -24.94 -3.48 12.71
CA LEU A 525 -23.98 -2.52 12.19
C LEU A 525 -24.62 -1.76 11.02
N PHE A 526 -24.61 -0.43 11.08
CA PHE A 526 -25.30 0.47 10.16
C PHE A 526 -24.30 1.43 9.47
N ASP A 527 -24.36 1.47 8.14
CA ASP A 527 -23.52 2.26 7.24
C ASP A 527 -23.93 3.75 7.27
N GLY A 528 -23.55 4.46 8.32
CA GLY A 528 -23.80 5.90 8.48
C GLY A 528 -23.94 6.36 9.94
N ASP A 529 -24.45 7.58 10.07
CA ASP A 529 -24.58 8.42 11.27
C ASP A 529 -25.66 7.99 12.28
N GLY A 530 -26.48 6.98 11.97
CA GLY A 530 -27.46 6.47 12.94
C GLY A 530 -28.07 5.11 12.60
N PRO A 531 -28.87 4.53 13.52
CA PRO A 531 -29.49 3.20 13.37
C PRO A 531 -30.66 3.16 12.37
N SER A 532 -30.90 4.24 11.63
CA SER A 532 -31.86 4.32 10.52
C SER A 532 -31.22 4.09 9.14
N THR A 533 -29.89 4.01 9.06
CA THR A 533 -29.14 3.87 7.80
C THR A 533 -29.04 2.41 7.35
N ARG A 534 -28.20 2.13 6.35
CA ARG A 534 -28.14 0.81 5.70
C ARG A 534 -27.42 -0.21 6.59
N VAL A 535 -28.10 -1.29 6.98
CA VAL A 535 -27.44 -2.42 7.69
C VAL A 535 -26.31 -3.03 6.83
N LEU A 536 -25.08 -3.02 7.35
CA LEU A 536 -23.92 -3.74 6.80
C LEU A 536 -23.93 -5.22 7.21
N ALA A 537 -24.25 -5.48 8.48
CA ALA A 537 -24.27 -6.81 9.07
C ALA A 537 -25.16 -6.86 10.32
N GLN A 538 -25.70 -8.04 10.60
CA GLN A 538 -26.22 -8.44 11.91
C GLN A 538 -25.39 -9.63 12.38
N LEU A 539 -24.86 -9.54 13.60
CA LEU A 539 -23.99 -10.53 14.22
C LEU A 539 -24.72 -11.13 15.43
N ARG A 540 -24.75 -12.46 15.51
CA ARG A 540 -25.43 -13.25 16.55
C ARG A 540 -24.66 -14.54 16.80
N GLY A 541 -24.69 -15.03 18.05
CA GLY A 541 -23.94 -16.22 18.47
C GLY A 541 -22.41 -16.02 18.43
N PRO A 542 -21.64 -17.09 18.70
CA PRO A 542 -20.21 -17.10 18.44
C PRO A 542 -19.93 -17.08 16.92
N GLN A 543 -19.08 -16.15 16.46
CA GLN A 543 -18.70 -16.02 15.04
C GLN A 543 -17.17 -15.97 14.87
N PRO A 544 -16.61 -16.48 13.76
CA PRO A 544 -15.19 -16.36 13.47
C PRO A 544 -14.78 -14.91 13.19
N ARG A 545 -13.51 -14.59 13.45
CA ARG A 545 -12.92 -13.27 13.20
C ARG A 545 -13.19 -12.80 11.77
N ARG A 546 -13.76 -11.60 11.63
CA ARG A 546 -14.19 -11.03 10.34
C ARG A 546 -13.87 -9.54 10.25
N ARG A 547 -13.57 -9.08 9.04
CA ARG A 547 -13.44 -7.66 8.70
C ARG A 547 -14.69 -7.16 7.95
N LEU A 548 -15.08 -5.93 8.24
CA LEU A 548 -16.20 -5.19 7.65
C LEU A 548 -15.73 -3.77 7.32
N LEU A 549 -16.31 -3.14 6.30
CA LEU A 549 -15.90 -1.84 5.79
C LEU A 549 -17.15 -0.97 5.55
N SER A 550 -17.15 0.27 6.06
CA SER A 550 -18.21 1.27 5.77
C SER A 550 -18.05 1.85 4.35
N SER A 551 -19.06 2.53 3.84
CA SER A 551 -19.01 3.26 2.57
C SER A 551 -18.59 4.74 2.71
N GLY A 552 -18.74 5.31 3.91
CA GLY A 552 -18.35 6.68 4.28
C GLY A 552 -17.60 6.77 5.63
N PRO A 553 -17.43 7.99 6.18
CA PRO A 553 -16.70 8.23 7.42
C PRO A 553 -17.44 7.75 8.68
N ASP A 554 -18.76 7.56 8.61
CA ASP A 554 -19.59 7.19 9.76
C ASP A 554 -19.94 5.69 9.78
N LEU A 555 -20.00 5.10 10.97
CA LEU A 555 -20.44 3.72 11.22
C LEU A 555 -21.13 3.62 12.58
N THR A 556 -22.43 3.33 12.60
CA THR A 556 -23.19 3.16 13.85
C THR A 556 -23.29 1.68 14.24
N LEU A 557 -23.03 1.38 15.50
CA LEU A 557 -23.15 0.05 16.10
C LEU A 557 -24.30 0.06 17.12
N GLN A 558 -25.21 -0.92 17.06
CA GLN A 558 -26.24 -1.11 18.08
C GLN A 558 -26.21 -2.53 18.62
N PHE A 559 -26.10 -2.68 19.94
CA PHE A 559 -26.17 -3.96 20.63
C PHE A 559 -27.46 -4.08 21.44
N GLN A 560 -28.23 -5.12 21.19
CA GLN A 560 -29.50 -5.42 21.86
C GLN A 560 -29.44 -6.79 22.53
N ALA A 561 -29.58 -6.81 23.86
CA ALA A 561 -29.74 -8.01 24.67
C ALA A 561 -31.14 -8.01 25.31
N PRO A 562 -32.11 -8.83 24.85
CA PRO A 562 -33.45 -8.88 25.43
C PRO A 562 -33.45 -9.14 26.96
N PRO A 563 -34.46 -8.63 27.70
CA PRO A 563 -34.60 -8.88 29.13
C PRO A 563 -34.92 -10.36 29.39
N GLY A 564 -34.18 -10.97 30.31
CA GLY A 564 -34.32 -12.37 30.70
C GLY A 564 -33.52 -12.68 31.97
N PRO A 565 -33.62 -13.90 32.51
CA PRO A 565 -32.86 -14.28 33.70
C PRO A 565 -31.35 -14.24 33.42
N PRO A 566 -30.51 -13.90 34.42
CA PRO A 566 -29.06 -13.93 34.30
C PRO A 566 -28.55 -15.38 34.32
N ASN A 567 -28.69 -16.10 33.20
CA ASN A 567 -28.06 -17.41 33.03
C ASN A 567 -26.52 -17.23 33.00
N PRO A 568 -25.76 -17.83 33.93
CA PRO A 568 -24.31 -17.78 33.90
C PRO A 568 -23.75 -18.64 32.75
N GLY A 569 -22.69 -18.17 32.10
CA GLY A 569 -21.77 -19.04 31.36
C GLY A 569 -21.90 -19.19 29.84
N LEU A 570 -22.62 -18.32 29.09
CA LEU A 570 -22.65 -18.41 27.61
C LEU A 570 -22.52 -17.10 26.81
N GLY A 571 -22.47 -15.93 27.46
CA GLY A 571 -22.18 -14.65 26.80
C GLY A 571 -20.94 -14.02 27.42
N GLN A 572 -19.78 -14.16 26.80
CA GLN A 572 -18.56 -13.47 27.24
C GLN A 572 -18.50 -12.02 26.76
N GLY A 573 -19.27 -11.65 25.73
CA GLY A 573 -19.30 -10.29 25.19
C GLY A 573 -18.66 -10.16 23.80
N PHE A 574 -18.16 -8.98 23.47
CA PHE A 574 -17.51 -8.72 22.19
C PHE A 574 -16.39 -7.68 22.27
N VAL A 575 -15.44 -7.80 21.35
CA VAL A 575 -14.31 -6.88 21.16
C VAL A 575 -14.19 -6.58 19.66
N LEU A 576 -14.38 -5.30 19.33
CA LEU A 576 -14.40 -4.78 17.96
C LEU A 576 -13.32 -3.70 17.83
N HIS A 577 -12.31 -3.92 16.98
CA HIS A 577 -11.31 -2.91 16.69
C HIS A 577 -11.71 -2.14 15.43
N PHE A 578 -11.74 -0.80 15.50
CA PHE A 578 -12.00 0.04 14.33
C PHE A 578 -10.76 0.88 14.00
N LYS A 579 -10.59 1.21 12.71
CA LYS A 579 -9.61 2.20 12.25
C LYS A 579 -10.02 2.85 10.94
N GLU A 580 -9.55 4.06 10.71
CA GLU A 580 -9.61 4.71 9.41
C GLU A 580 -8.80 3.92 8.36
N VAL A 581 -9.32 3.92 7.13
CA VAL A 581 -8.66 3.44 5.93
C VAL A 581 -8.99 4.39 4.76
N PRO A 582 -8.13 4.50 3.73
CA PRO A 582 -8.47 5.27 2.54
C PRO A 582 -9.73 4.73 1.88
N ARG A 583 -10.49 5.64 1.24
CA ARG A 583 -11.71 5.30 0.54
C ARG A 583 -11.39 4.33 -0.61
N ASN A 584 -11.82 3.07 -0.50
CA ASN A 584 -11.58 1.97 -1.45
C ASN A 584 -12.32 2.14 -2.81
N ASP A 585 -12.19 3.33 -3.40
CA ASP A 585 -12.62 3.71 -4.75
C ASP A 585 -11.37 4.00 -5.64
N THR A 586 -10.18 3.60 -5.17
CA THR A 586 -8.86 3.81 -5.79
C THR A 586 -8.41 2.60 -6.62
N CYS A 587 -7.88 2.85 -7.82
CA CYS A 587 -7.17 1.85 -8.61
C CYS A 587 -5.81 1.49 -7.99
N PRO A 588 -5.22 0.31 -8.31
CA PRO A 588 -3.88 -0.08 -7.88
C PRO A 588 -2.81 0.94 -8.28
N GLU A 589 -1.80 1.15 -7.45
CA GLU A 589 -0.70 2.05 -7.80
C GLU A 589 0.23 1.42 -8.86
N LEU A 590 0.51 2.19 -9.92
CA LEU A 590 1.46 1.82 -10.98
C LEU A 590 2.78 2.60 -10.80
N PRO A 591 3.96 1.97 -10.97
CA PRO A 591 5.25 2.65 -10.87
C PRO A 591 5.47 3.65 -12.02
N PRO A 592 6.36 4.65 -11.86
CA PRO A 592 6.87 5.41 -12.99
C PRO A 592 7.73 4.50 -13.90
N PRO A 593 7.83 4.81 -15.21
CA PRO A 593 8.67 4.07 -16.14
C PRO A 593 10.15 4.42 -15.93
N GLU A 594 11.06 3.49 -16.20
CA GLU A 594 12.49 3.81 -16.28
C GLU A 594 12.74 4.83 -17.40
N TRP A 595 13.60 5.82 -17.15
CA TRP A 595 13.88 6.92 -18.09
C TRP A 595 12.64 7.73 -18.49
N GLY A 596 11.72 7.93 -17.54
CA GLY A 596 10.53 8.77 -17.68
C GLY A 596 9.86 9.09 -16.33
N TRP A 597 8.70 9.73 -16.41
CA TRP A 597 7.87 10.09 -15.25
C TRP A 597 6.37 9.89 -15.54
N ARG A 598 5.59 9.79 -14.46
CA ARG A 598 4.12 9.82 -14.51
C ARG A 598 3.59 11.07 -13.79
N THR A 599 2.47 11.59 -14.24
CA THR A 599 1.70 12.65 -13.56
C THR A 599 0.25 12.21 -13.42
N ALA A 600 -0.40 12.55 -12.32
CA ALA A 600 -1.79 12.20 -12.04
C ALA A 600 -2.69 13.45 -12.06
N SER A 601 -3.94 13.31 -12.51
CA SER A 601 -4.90 14.42 -12.48
C SER A 601 -5.44 14.75 -11.09
N HIS A 602 -5.31 13.82 -10.13
CA HIS A 602 -5.70 13.94 -8.73
C HIS A 602 -4.61 13.31 -7.85
N GLY A 603 -4.55 13.69 -6.56
CA GLY A 603 -3.58 13.15 -5.61
C GLY A 603 -3.83 11.68 -5.27
N ASP A 604 -5.09 11.32 -5.02
CA ASP A 604 -5.53 9.94 -4.84
C ASP A 604 -5.93 9.30 -6.17
N LEU A 605 -5.63 8.01 -6.35
CA LEU A 605 -5.85 7.27 -7.60
C LEU A 605 -7.31 6.80 -7.79
N ILE A 606 -8.28 7.66 -7.47
CA ILE A 606 -9.72 7.35 -7.48
C ILE A 606 -10.29 7.12 -8.90
N ARG A 607 -11.46 6.48 -9.00
CA ARG A 607 -12.25 6.36 -10.24
C ARG A 607 -12.28 7.66 -11.06
N GLY A 608 -11.96 7.57 -12.35
CA GLY A 608 -11.87 8.71 -13.26
C GLY A 608 -10.54 9.47 -13.20
N THR A 609 -9.63 9.13 -12.28
CA THR A 609 -8.26 9.68 -12.29
C THR A 609 -7.55 9.27 -13.57
N VAL A 610 -6.75 10.20 -14.09
CA VAL A 610 -6.00 10.08 -15.33
C VAL A 610 -4.52 10.12 -14.97
N LEU A 611 -3.77 9.10 -15.39
CA LEU A 611 -2.31 9.08 -15.36
C LEU A 611 -1.78 9.40 -16.75
N THR A 612 -0.86 10.36 -16.83
CA THR A 612 -0.14 10.73 -18.06
C THR A 612 1.34 10.38 -17.91
N TYR A 613 1.87 9.61 -18.85
CA TYR A 613 3.25 9.10 -18.87
C TYR A 613 4.08 9.83 -19.92
N GLN A 614 5.31 10.20 -19.57
CA GLN A 614 6.24 10.93 -20.43
C GLN A 614 7.67 10.38 -20.25
N CYS A 615 8.44 10.29 -21.34
CA CYS A 615 9.82 9.81 -21.33
C CYS A 615 10.83 10.95 -21.33
N GLU A 616 12.05 10.68 -20.87
CA GLU A 616 13.17 11.62 -20.91
C GLU A 616 13.63 11.93 -22.35
N PRO A 617 14.22 13.12 -22.60
CA PRO A 617 14.68 13.50 -23.93
C PRO A 617 15.68 12.50 -24.53
N GLY A 618 15.30 11.85 -25.64
CA GLY A 618 16.07 10.78 -26.28
C GLY A 618 15.44 9.39 -26.16
N TYR A 619 14.33 9.27 -25.44
CA TYR A 619 13.52 8.05 -25.35
C TYR A 619 12.13 8.28 -25.95
N GLU A 620 11.54 7.24 -26.53
CA GLU A 620 10.17 7.19 -27.05
C GLU A 620 9.30 6.28 -26.18
N LEU A 621 8.00 6.61 -26.08
CA LEU A 621 7.05 5.87 -25.25
C LEU A 621 6.44 4.70 -26.03
N LEU A 622 6.59 3.49 -25.49
CA LEU A 622 5.94 2.28 -25.97
C LEU A 622 4.73 1.95 -25.09
N GLY A 623 3.52 2.18 -25.61
CA GLY A 623 2.25 1.90 -24.94
C GLY A 623 1.31 3.10 -24.99
N SER A 624 0.35 3.13 -24.07
CA SER A 624 -0.55 4.27 -23.90
C SER A 624 0.11 5.38 -23.08
N ASP A 625 0.12 6.60 -23.60
CA ASP A 625 0.54 7.82 -22.90
C ASP A 625 -0.44 8.21 -21.79
N ILE A 626 -1.71 7.88 -21.95
CA ILE A 626 -2.79 8.16 -21.00
C ILE A 626 -3.45 6.85 -20.52
N LEU A 627 -3.46 6.64 -19.21
CA LEU A 627 -4.19 5.56 -18.52
C LEU A 627 -5.30 6.16 -17.65
N THR A 628 -6.49 5.55 -17.63
CA THR A 628 -7.62 6.02 -16.81
C THR A 628 -8.10 4.95 -15.82
N CYS A 629 -8.44 5.38 -14.60
CA CYS A 629 -8.98 4.49 -13.56
C CYS A 629 -10.47 4.22 -13.81
N GLN A 630 -10.80 2.98 -14.13
CA GLN A 630 -12.12 2.56 -14.60
C GLN A 630 -13.12 2.28 -13.45
N TRP A 631 -14.38 2.06 -13.80
CA TRP A 631 -15.47 1.84 -12.83
C TRP A 631 -15.30 0.56 -12.00
N ASP A 632 -14.62 -0.44 -12.55
CA ASP A 632 -14.27 -1.73 -11.92
C ASP A 632 -12.98 -1.67 -11.08
N LEU A 633 -12.37 -0.48 -10.93
CA LEU A 633 -11.08 -0.24 -10.28
C LEU A 633 -9.86 -0.84 -11.00
N SER A 634 -9.98 -1.13 -12.30
CA SER A 634 -8.85 -1.45 -13.18
C SER A 634 -8.30 -0.20 -13.90
N TRP A 635 -7.11 -0.29 -14.46
CA TRP A 635 -6.59 0.70 -15.41
C TRP A 635 -6.98 0.34 -16.85
N SER A 636 -7.25 1.34 -17.67
CA SER A 636 -7.64 1.19 -19.09
C SER A 636 -6.61 0.49 -19.97
N ALA A 637 -5.34 0.43 -19.56
CA ALA A 637 -4.24 -0.23 -20.26
C ALA A 637 -3.14 -0.64 -19.26
N ALA A 638 -2.19 -1.46 -19.72
CA ALA A 638 -0.96 -1.74 -19.00
C ALA A 638 -0.03 -0.49 -18.98
N PRO A 639 0.84 -0.33 -17.97
CA PRO A 639 1.79 0.78 -17.92
C PRO A 639 2.76 0.75 -19.12
N PRO A 640 3.07 1.91 -19.73
CA PRO A 640 3.99 2.00 -20.86
C PRO A 640 5.46 1.92 -20.42
N ALA A 641 6.37 1.68 -21.37
CA ALA A 641 7.82 1.67 -21.17
C ALA A 641 8.52 2.69 -22.08
N CYS A 642 9.68 3.22 -21.67
CA CYS A 642 10.47 4.16 -22.47
C CYS A 642 11.64 3.44 -23.17
N GLN A 643 11.68 3.44 -24.51
CA GLN A 643 12.79 2.88 -25.29
C GLN A 643 13.71 3.99 -25.81
N LYS A 644 15.04 3.80 -25.76
CA LYS A 644 16.00 4.77 -26.29
C LYS A 644 15.91 4.85 -27.82
N ILE A 645 15.79 6.06 -28.36
CA ILE A 645 15.71 6.33 -29.80
C ILE A 645 17.10 6.16 -30.42
N MET A 646 17.24 5.18 -31.32
CA MET A 646 18.52 4.79 -31.96
C MET A 646 18.60 5.13 -33.45
N THR A 647 17.66 5.94 -33.97
CA THR A 647 17.54 6.36 -35.37
C THR A 647 17.51 7.89 -35.49
N CYS A 648 17.95 8.41 -36.64
CA CYS A 648 17.74 9.80 -37.03
C CYS A 648 16.44 9.97 -37.85
N ALA A 649 15.77 11.10 -37.72
CA ALA A 649 14.64 11.46 -38.59
C ALA A 649 15.08 11.59 -40.06
N ASP A 650 14.21 11.30 -41.03
CA ASP A 650 14.55 11.39 -42.46
C ASP A 650 15.01 12.84 -42.84
N PRO A 651 16.25 13.05 -43.35
CA PRO A 651 16.74 14.37 -43.77
C PRO A 651 16.11 14.89 -45.07
N GLY A 652 15.26 14.09 -45.73
CA GLY A 652 14.50 14.49 -46.91
C GLY A 652 15.30 14.50 -48.22
N GLU A 653 14.67 15.04 -49.26
CA GLU A 653 15.18 15.15 -50.62
C GLU A 653 15.51 16.60 -51.01
N ILE A 654 16.46 16.75 -51.94
CA ILE A 654 16.94 18.05 -52.39
C ILE A 654 16.42 18.36 -53.79
N THR A 655 16.02 19.61 -54.01
CA THR A 655 15.64 20.10 -55.33
C THR A 655 16.85 20.13 -56.25
N ASN A 656 16.66 19.78 -57.53
CA ASN A 656 17.70 19.71 -58.56
C ASN A 656 18.89 18.79 -58.21
N GLY A 657 18.65 17.73 -57.43
CA GLY A 657 19.62 16.68 -57.13
C GLY A 657 18.97 15.32 -56.87
N HIS A 658 19.78 14.36 -56.44
CA HIS A 658 19.33 13.05 -55.96
C HIS A 658 20.06 12.69 -54.66
N ARG A 659 19.44 11.82 -53.86
CA ARG A 659 20.02 11.23 -52.64
C ARG A 659 20.36 9.76 -52.82
N THR A 660 21.26 9.24 -52.00
CA THR A 660 21.57 7.82 -51.90
C THR A 660 21.86 7.48 -50.44
N THR A 661 21.11 6.53 -49.89
CA THR A 661 21.11 6.16 -48.47
C THR A 661 21.87 4.85 -48.27
N SER A 662 22.65 4.72 -47.19
CA SER A 662 23.31 3.45 -46.84
C SER A 662 22.33 2.37 -46.39
N ASP A 663 21.41 2.73 -45.48
CA ASP A 663 20.51 1.80 -44.79
C ASP A 663 19.08 2.34 -44.75
N ALA A 664 18.10 1.43 -44.66
CA ALA A 664 16.70 1.78 -44.44
C ALA A 664 16.45 2.09 -42.95
N GLY A 665 15.73 3.18 -42.65
CA GLY A 665 15.35 3.55 -41.28
C GLY A 665 16.40 4.38 -40.51
N PHE A 666 17.52 4.73 -41.13
CA PHE A 666 18.53 5.67 -40.60
C PHE A 666 19.02 5.42 -39.16
N PRO A 667 19.45 4.20 -38.77
CA PRO A 667 20.10 3.98 -37.48
C PRO A 667 21.38 4.83 -37.31
N VAL A 668 21.83 4.99 -36.07
CA VAL A 668 23.13 5.61 -35.75
C VAL A 668 24.25 4.91 -36.52
N GLY A 669 25.06 5.70 -37.23
CA GLY A 669 26.11 5.24 -38.15
C GLY A 669 25.72 5.26 -39.63
N SER A 670 24.43 5.31 -39.98
CA SER A 670 23.98 5.45 -41.37
C SER A 670 24.39 6.79 -41.98
N HIS A 671 24.57 6.80 -43.30
CA HIS A 671 24.97 7.97 -44.06
C HIS A 671 24.12 8.18 -45.33
N VAL A 672 23.90 9.44 -45.69
CA VAL A 672 23.12 9.87 -46.86
C VAL A 672 24.00 10.75 -47.73
N GLN A 673 24.32 10.28 -48.93
CA GLN A 673 25.07 11.05 -49.92
C GLN A 673 24.11 11.81 -50.84
N TYR A 674 24.44 13.07 -51.11
CA TYR A 674 23.68 13.97 -51.99
C TYR A 674 24.51 14.36 -53.23
N ARG A 675 23.86 14.43 -54.40
CA ARG A 675 24.49 14.76 -55.68
C ARG A 675 23.56 15.60 -56.55
N CYS A 676 24.04 16.73 -57.05
CA CYS A 676 23.25 17.62 -57.91
C CYS A 676 23.11 17.10 -59.35
N LEU A 677 22.09 17.59 -60.06
CA LEU A 677 21.91 17.39 -61.49
C LEU A 677 22.92 18.25 -62.30
N PRO A 678 23.23 17.89 -63.57
CA PRO A 678 24.13 18.68 -64.42
C PRO A 678 23.71 20.15 -64.52
N GLY A 679 24.68 21.06 -64.44
CA GLY A 679 24.46 22.52 -64.40
C GLY A 679 24.33 23.11 -62.99
N TYR A 680 24.09 22.27 -61.97
CA TYR A 680 23.99 22.69 -60.58
C TYR A 680 25.22 22.26 -59.76
N SER A 681 25.70 23.12 -58.88
CA SER A 681 26.74 22.82 -57.89
C SER A 681 26.14 22.65 -56.49
N LEU A 682 26.70 21.72 -55.71
CA LEU A 682 26.24 21.44 -54.36
C LEU A 682 26.83 22.43 -53.34
N GLU A 683 25.95 23.08 -52.59
CA GLU A 683 26.26 23.98 -51.49
C GLU A 683 25.90 23.30 -50.16
N GLY A 684 26.90 22.99 -49.34
CA GLY A 684 26.76 22.26 -48.08
C GLY A 684 27.56 20.95 -48.06
N ALA A 685 27.30 20.09 -47.07
CA ALA A 685 27.92 18.79 -46.96
C ALA A 685 27.38 17.82 -48.03
N SER A 686 28.26 17.12 -48.76
CA SER A 686 27.87 16.13 -49.77
C SER A 686 27.47 14.77 -49.18
N VAL A 687 27.77 14.54 -47.89
CA VAL A 687 27.37 13.36 -47.12
C VAL A 687 26.93 13.83 -45.73
N LEU A 688 25.75 13.37 -45.27
CA LEU A 688 25.31 13.51 -43.88
C LEU A 688 25.44 12.16 -43.16
N THR A 689 25.89 12.16 -41.92
CA THR A 689 26.03 10.95 -41.08
C THR A 689 25.19 11.07 -39.81
N CYS A 690 24.46 10.02 -39.43
CA CYS A 690 23.67 9.99 -38.20
C CYS A 690 24.55 9.65 -37.00
N TYR A 691 24.66 10.58 -36.04
CA TYR A 691 25.42 10.39 -34.81
C TYR A 691 24.50 10.29 -33.59
N SER A 692 24.80 9.37 -32.68
CA SER A 692 24.22 9.32 -31.34
C SER A 692 24.65 10.52 -30.51
N ARG A 693 23.80 10.94 -29.57
CA ARG A 693 24.16 11.89 -28.51
C ARG A 693 23.88 11.24 -27.16
N ASP A 694 24.71 11.52 -26.16
CA ASP A 694 24.55 10.94 -24.82
C ASP A 694 23.30 11.49 -24.13
N THR A 695 22.97 12.76 -24.37
CA THR A 695 21.83 13.49 -23.79
C THR A 695 20.86 13.99 -24.86
N GLY A 696 20.06 13.09 -25.42
CA GLY A 696 18.97 13.42 -26.34
C GLY A 696 18.91 12.54 -27.61
N THR A 697 18.04 12.94 -28.54
CA THR A 697 17.85 12.22 -29.81
C THR A 697 19.10 12.23 -30.71
N PRO A 698 19.33 11.16 -31.49
CA PRO A 698 20.33 11.14 -32.55
C PRO A 698 20.14 12.27 -33.56
N LYS A 699 21.24 12.76 -34.12
CA LYS A 699 21.23 13.92 -35.03
C LYS A 699 22.18 13.71 -36.22
N TRP A 700 21.76 14.21 -37.37
CA TRP A 700 22.64 14.36 -38.53
C TRP A 700 23.80 15.31 -38.25
N SER A 701 24.95 14.99 -38.84
CA SER A 701 26.19 15.77 -38.77
C SER A 701 26.04 17.23 -39.20
N ASP A 702 25.17 17.49 -40.18
CA ASP A 702 25.07 18.79 -40.84
C ASP A 702 23.63 19.10 -41.30
N ARG A 703 23.39 20.35 -41.76
CA ARG A 703 22.10 20.72 -42.39
C ARG A 703 22.05 20.20 -43.83
N VAL A 704 20.83 19.94 -44.34
CA VAL A 704 20.58 19.41 -45.69
C VAL A 704 21.17 20.35 -46.77
N PRO A 705 21.98 19.84 -47.73
CA PRO A 705 22.62 20.68 -48.75
C PRO A 705 21.63 21.18 -49.82
N LYS A 706 22.06 22.15 -50.63
CA LYS A 706 21.27 22.74 -51.72
C LYS A 706 22.01 22.63 -53.06
N CYS A 707 21.26 22.54 -54.15
CA CYS A 707 21.82 22.56 -55.51
C CYS A 707 21.58 23.93 -56.16
N ALA A 708 22.61 24.77 -56.18
CA ALA A 708 22.58 26.10 -56.79
C ALA A 708 23.00 26.04 -58.27
N LEU A 709 22.30 26.79 -59.13
CA LEU A 709 22.64 26.88 -60.55
C LEU A 709 23.91 27.73 -60.73
N LYS A 710 24.90 27.22 -61.46
CA LYS A 710 26.17 27.92 -61.65
C LYS A 710 26.31 28.49 -63.07
N TYR A 711 26.19 29.80 -63.19
CA TYR A 711 26.36 30.53 -64.45
C TYR A 711 27.81 30.52 -64.92
N GLU A 712 28.01 30.52 -66.25
CA GLU A 712 29.31 30.77 -66.85
C GLU A 712 29.60 32.28 -66.89
N PRO A 713 30.82 32.75 -66.58
CA PRO A 713 31.12 34.17 -66.48
C PRO A 713 31.29 34.84 -67.86
N CYS A 714 30.90 36.11 -67.98
CA CYS A 714 31.10 36.88 -69.21
C CYS A 714 32.61 37.15 -69.45
N LEU A 715 33.08 36.91 -70.67
CA LEU A 715 34.41 37.35 -71.12
C LEU A 715 34.48 38.88 -71.21
N ASN A 716 35.69 39.45 -71.07
CA ASN A 716 35.91 40.89 -71.23
C ASN A 716 35.51 41.35 -72.66
N PRO A 717 34.64 42.36 -72.82
CA PRO A 717 34.15 42.80 -74.13
C PRO A 717 35.11 43.76 -74.86
N GLY A 718 36.23 44.14 -74.24
CA GLY A 718 37.21 45.07 -74.80
C GLY A 718 36.96 46.54 -74.44
N VAL A 719 37.96 47.38 -74.71
CA VAL A 719 37.89 48.84 -74.54
C VAL A 719 37.69 49.53 -75.89
N PRO A 720 36.90 50.63 -75.96
CA PRO A 720 36.68 51.35 -77.19
C PRO A 720 37.88 52.24 -77.57
N GLU A 721 38.01 52.50 -78.88
CA GLU A 721 39.02 53.41 -79.41
C GLU A 721 38.79 54.84 -78.89
N ASN A 722 39.86 55.48 -78.42
CA ASN A 722 39.84 56.76 -77.70
C ASN A 722 39.03 56.75 -76.37
N GLY A 723 38.94 55.61 -75.70
CA GLY A 723 38.41 55.50 -74.33
C GLY A 723 39.17 54.54 -73.41
N TYR A 724 38.63 54.32 -72.20
CA TYR A 724 39.12 53.39 -71.19
C TYR A 724 37.97 52.82 -70.33
N GLN A 725 38.26 51.79 -69.53
CA GLN A 725 37.30 51.14 -68.63
C GLN A 725 37.73 51.21 -67.15
N THR A 726 36.79 51.09 -66.22
CA THR A 726 37.06 51.19 -64.77
C THR A 726 37.93 50.08 -64.18
N LEU A 727 37.79 48.85 -64.67
CA LEU A 727 38.47 47.68 -64.10
C LEU A 727 38.70 46.62 -65.19
N TYR A 728 39.90 46.05 -65.24
CA TYR A 728 40.21 44.92 -66.12
C TYR A 728 40.11 43.59 -65.35
N LYS A 729 39.18 42.73 -65.77
CA LYS A 729 39.21 41.28 -65.51
C LYS A 729 39.14 40.54 -66.84
N HIS A 730 39.68 39.32 -66.92
CA HIS A 730 39.44 38.44 -68.06
C HIS A 730 38.00 37.89 -68.11
N HIS A 731 37.41 37.65 -66.94
CA HIS A 731 36.08 37.10 -66.75
C HIS A 731 35.34 37.88 -65.66
N TYR A 732 34.05 38.13 -65.85
CA TYR A 732 33.15 38.82 -64.92
C TYR A 732 32.01 37.90 -64.54
N GLN A 733 31.64 37.88 -63.25
CA GLN A 733 30.55 37.03 -62.79
C GLN A 733 29.19 37.62 -63.18
N ALA A 734 28.17 36.77 -63.28
CA ALA A 734 26.81 37.19 -63.55
C ALA A 734 26.33 38.17 -62.45
N GLY A 735 25.83 39.34 -62.87
CA GLY A 735 25.49 40.48 -62.01
C GLY A 735 26.58 41.55 -61.89
N GLU A 736 27.82 41.32 -62.33
CA GLU A 736 28.85 42.35 -62.31
C GLU A 736 28.65 43.40 -63.41
N SER A 737 29.09 44.63 -63.14
CA SER A 737 29.00 45.77 -64.06
C SER A 737 30.38 46.32 -64.43
N LEU A 738 30.50 46.81 -65.67
CA LEU A 738 31.72 47.37 -66.24
C LEU A 738 31.39 48.73 -66.85
N ARG A 739 32.21 49.75 -66.59
CA ARG A 739 31.93 51.14 -66.95
C ARG A 739 33.05 51.73 -67.79
N PHE A 740 32.67 52.50 -68.81
CA PHE A 740 33.56 53.10 -69.79
C PHE A 740 33.56 54.63 -69.73
N PHE A 741 34.66 55.23 -70.20
CA PHE A 741 34.86 56.66 -70.34
C PHE A 741 35.63 56.95 -71.63
N CYS A 742 35.40 58.12 -72.22
CA CYS A 742 36.16 58.63 -73.37
C CYS A 742 37.26 59.61 -72.91
N TYR A 743 38.30 59.79 -73.72
CA TYR A 743 39.27 60.86 -73.49
C TYR A 743 38.71 62.24 -73.89
N GLU A 744 39.38 63.29 -73.42
CA GLU A 744 38.95 64.69 -73.61
C GLU A 744 38.81 65.05 -75.09
N GLY A 745 37.71 65.75 -75.44
CA GLY A 745 37.35 66.06 -76.83
C GLY A 745 36.47 65.02 -77.54
N PHE A 746 36.12 63.91 -76.89
CA PHE A 746 35.22 62.88 -77.43
C PHE A 746 33.99 62.67 -76.54
N GLU A 747 32.80 62.65 -77.17
CA GLU A 747 31.54 62.25 -76.54
C GLU A 747 31.34 60.73 -76.61
N LEU A 748 30.75 60.18 -75.54
CA LEU A 748 30.45 58.75 -75.41
C LEU A 748 29.06 58.43 -75.99
N ILE A 749 29.03 57.64 -77.05
CA ILE A 749 27.82 57.20 -77.75
C ILE A 749 27.59 55.71 -77.47
N GLY A 750 26.67 55.42 -76.55
CA GLY A 750 26.30 54.06 -76.14
C GLY A 750 25.95 54.01 -74.65
N GLU A 751 25.87 52.81 -74.09
CA GLU A 751 25.61 52.62 -72.66
C GLU A 751 26.90 52.82 -71.86
N VAL A 752 26.92 53.77 -70.91
CA VAL A 752 28.12 54.11 -70.13
C VAL A 752 28.57 52.96 -69.23
N THR A 753 27.61 52.17 -68.73
CA THR A 753 27.83 51.02 -67.84
C THR A 753 27.06 49.81 -68.38
N ILE A 754 27.75 48.73 -68.69
CA ILE A 754 27.15 47.47 -69.15
C ILE A 754 27.17 46.43 -68.02
N THR A 755 26.23 45.50 -68.00
CA THR A 755 26.18 44.42 -66.97
C THR A 755 26.20 43.03 -67.59
N CYS A 756 26.86 42.08 -66.91
CA CYS A 756 26.87 40.68 -67.29
C CYS A 756 25.57 40.03 -66.79
N VAL A 757 24.58 39.84 -67.66
CA VAL A 757 23.30 39.22 -67.30
C VAL A 757 23.45 37.68 -67.20
N PRO A 758 22.88 37.03 -66.16
CA PRO A 758 23.00 35.59 -65.98
C PRO A 758 22.46 34.79 -67.17
N GLY A 759 23.23 33.83 -67.68
CA GLY A 759 22.81 32.97 -68.78
C GLY A 759 23.74 31.77 -69.00
N HIS A 760 23.47 31.03 -70.07
CA HIS A 760 24.27 29.90 -70.53
C HIS A 760 24.50 30.00 -72.06
N PRO A 761 25.57 30.68 -72.52
CA PRO A 761 26.52 31.48 -71.73
C PRO A 761 25.89 32.79 -71.22
N SER A 762 26.45 33.38 -70.16
CA SER A 762 26.09 34.75 -69.74
C SER A 762 26.54 35.77 -70.78
N GLN A 763 25.79 36.86 -70.93
CA GLN A 763 26.02 37.87 -71.97
C GLN A 763 26.02 39.28 -71.38
N TRP A 764 26.61 40.25 -72.10
CA TRP A 764 26.53 41.66 -71.71
C TRP A 764 25.21 42.28 -72.17
N THR A 765 24.63 43.21 -71.39
CA THR A 765 23.40 43.93 -71.75
C THR A 765 23.48 44.67 -73.08
N SER A 766 24.67 45.18 -73.41
CA SER A 766 24.92 45.95 -74.62
C SER A 766 26.40 45.85 -75.03
N GLN A 767 26.71 46.34 -76.23
CA GLN A 767 28.08 46.41 -76.77
C GLN A 767 28.83 47.62 -76.17
N PRO A 768 30.18 47.57 -76.05
CA PRO A 768 30.95 48.68 -75.51
C PRO A 768 30.72 49.98 -76.30
N PRO A 769 30.58 51.14 -75.62
CA PRO A 769 30.20 52.40 -76.25
C PRO A 769 31.32 53.02 -77.09
N LEU A 770 30.98 53.86 -78.05
CA LEU A 770 31.92 54.47 -79.00
C LEU A 770 32.23 55.93 -78.67
N CYS A 771 33.49 56.34 -78.77
CA CYS A 771 33.93 57.73 -78.54
C CYS A 771 34.04 58.51 -79.87
N LYS A 772 33.36 59.66 -80.00
CA LYS A 772 33.39 60.49 -81.23
C LYS A 772 33.53 62.00 -80.93
N VAL A 773 34.14 62.74 -81.86
CA VAL A 773 34.38 64.19 -81.76
C VAL A 773 33.07 64.97 -82.03
N ALA A 774 32.86 66.11 -81.34
CA ALA A 774 31.60 66.86 -81.37
C ALA A 774 31.75 68.33 -81.85
N TYR A 775 31.05 68.69 -82.95
CA TYR A 775 30.64 70.02 -83.48
C TYR A 775 30.05 69.80 -84.91
N GLU A 776 29.20 70.64 -85.54
CA GLU A 776 28.50 71.90 -85.18
C GLU A 776 27.14 71.95 -85.95
N GLU A 777 26.60 73.13 -86.31
CA GLU A 777 25.27 73.31 -86.93
C GLU A 777 25.27 73.85 -88.39
N LEU A 778 24.18 73.64 -89.16
CA LEU A 778 23.31 74.69 -89.77
C LEU A 778 22.50 74.24 -91.03
N GLN A 779 21.16 74.40 -90.96
CA GLN A 779 20.18 74.57 -92.08
C GLN A 779 20.01 73.39 -93.09
N ASP A 780 18.89 73.18 -93.79
CA ASP A 780 17.62 73.93 -93.97
C ASP A 780 16.38 73.00 -93.87
N ASN A 781 15.18 73.61 -93.89
CA ASN A 781 13.87 73.07 -93.56
C ASN A 781 13.23 72.12 -94.61
N ARG A 782 12.54 71.06 -94.13
CA ARG A 782 11.10 70.87 -94.45
C ARG A 782 10.37 69.76 -93.67
N LYS A 783 9.25 70.14 -93.04
CA LYS A 783 7.92 69.48 -93.10
C LYS A 783 7.85 67.97 -92.72
N LEU A 784 7.27 67.58 -91.59
CA LEU A 784 5.82 67.68 -91.33
C LEU A 784 5.47 67.79 -89.82
N GLU A 785 4.34 68.42 -89.53
CA GLU A 785 3.65 68.35 -88.23
C GLU A 785 2.77 67.09 -88.15
N VAL A 786 2.57 66.53 -86.96
CA VAL A 786 1.24 66.32 -86.35
C VAL A 786 1.37 66.48 -84.83
N THR A 787 0.42 67.18 -84.22
CA THR A 787 0.34 67.44 -82.77
C THR A 787 -0.33 66.31 -81.99
N GLN A 788 0.06 66.14 -80.72
CA GLN A 788 -0.93 66.25 -79.65
C GLN A 788 -0.33 66.75 -78.34
N THR A 789 -1.09 67.60 -77.65
CA THR A 789 -0.69 68.35 -76.45
C THR A 789 -1.72 68.17 -75.35
N THR A 790 -1.26 67.95 -74.12
CA THR A 790 -2.02 68.32 -72.91
C THR A 790 -1.06 68.68 -71.78
N ASP A 791 -1.41 69.72 -71.03
CA ASP A 791 -0.51 70.43 -70.10
C ASP A 791 -0.43 69.81 -68.69
N PRO A 792 0.62 70.16 -67.91
CA PRO A 792 0.81 69.67 -66.56
C PRO A 792 0.04 70.49 -65.51
N SER A 793 -0.29 69.88 -64.37
CA SER A 793 -0.10 70.52 -63.04
C SER A 793 -0.47 69.60 -61.88
N ARG A 794 0.49 69.35 -60.97
CA ARG A 794 0.50 69.84 -59.58
C ARG A 794 1.50 69.05 -58.72
N GLN A 795 2.20 69.79 -57.87
CA GLN A 795 3.22 69.30 -56.95
C GLN A 795 2.76 69.66 -55.53
N LEU A 796 2.99 68.76 -54.57
CA LEU A 796 2.69 68.89 -53.12
C LEU A 796 1.24 69.20 -52.70
N GLU A 797 0.58 68.22 -52.04
CA GLU A 797 0.18 68.28 -50.62
C GLU A 797 -0.49 66.94 -50.22
N GLY A 798 -0.43 66.46 -48.97
CA GLY A 798 0.23 67.05 -47.80
C GLY A 798 -0.56 66.89 -46.49
N GLY A 799 -0.67 65.66 -45.95
CA GLY A 799 -0.91 65.45 -44.51
C GLY A 799 -2.35 65.23 -43.99
N ASN A 800 -3.41 65.49 -44.77
CA ASN A 800 -4.80 65.44 -44.26
C ASN A 800 -5.63 64.22 -44.70
N LEU A 801 -5.22 63.01 -44.28
CA LEU A 801 -6.10 61.81 -44.33
C LEU A 801 -5.95 60.86 -43.13
N ALA A 802 -4.73 60.68 -42.60
CA ALA A 802 -4.47 59.75 -41.48
C ALA A 802 -5.16 60.16 -40.16
N LEU A 803 -5.25 61.47 -39.87
CA LEU A 803 -5.83 61.99 -38.63
C LEU A 803 -7.32 61.67 -38.47
N ALA A 804 -8.06 61.58 -39.58
CA ALA A 804 -9.51 61.31 -39.56
C ALA A 804 -9.87 59.89 -39.07
N ILE A 805 -8.94 58.94 -39.17
CA ILE A 805 -9.15 57.54 -38.79
C ILE A 805 -8.53 57.24 -37.42
N LEU A 806 -7.36 57.82 -37.10
CA LEU A 806 -6.64 57.54 -35.86
C LEU A 806 -7.28 58.17 -34.62
N LEU A 807 -7.87 59.37 -34.73
CA LEU A 807 -8.53 60.05 -33.61
C LEU A 807 -9.71 59.26 -33.00
N PRO A 808 -10.72 58.78 -33.78
CA PRO A 808 -11.79 57.98 -33.20
C PRO A 808 -11.29 56.63 -32.66
N LEU A 809 -10.30 56.00 -33.31
CA LEU A 809 -9.74 54.72 -32.84
C LEU A 809 -9.06 54.86 -31.47
N GLY A 810 -8.24 55.91 -31.28
CA GLY A 810 -7.59 56.21 -30.01
C GLY A 810 -8.59 56.50 -28.89
N LEU A 811 -9.69 57.20 -29.19
CA LEU A 811 -10.73 57.53 -28.21
C LEU A 811 -11.47 56.27 -27.72
N VAL A 812 -11.74 55.30 -28.61
CA VAL A 812 -12.30 53.98 -28.23
C VAL A 812 -11.33 53.19 -27.35
N ILE A 813 -10.03 53.20 -27.65
CA ILE A 813 -9.01 52.51 -26.84
C ILE A 813 -8.90 53.13 -25.43
N VAL A 814 -8.94 54.46 -25.31
CA VAL A 814 -8.92 55.16 -24.02
C VAL A 814 -10.18 54.87 -23.19
N LEU A 815 -11.37 54.85 -23.80
CA LEU A 815 -12.60 54.48 -23.09
C LEU A 815 -12.57 53.01 -22.64
N GLY A 816 -12.10 52.10 -23.49
CA GLY A 816 -11.96 50.68 -23.16
C GLY A 816 -11.00 50.43 -22.00
N SER A 817 -9.84 51.09 -21.98
CA SER A 817 -8.88 50.98 -20.87
C SER A 817 -9.42 51.58 -19.57
N GLY A 818 -10.16 52.69 -19.64
CA GLY A 818 -10.85 53.27 -18.48
C GLY A 818 -11.88 52.33 -17.86
N VAL A 819 -12.72 51.67 -18.67
CA VAL A 819 -13.69 50.67 -18.20
C VAL A 819 -12.99 49.45 -17.60
N TYR A 820 -11.89 48.98 -18.20
CA TYR A 820 -11.10 47.86 -17.68
C TYR A 820 -10.46 48.17 -16.32
N ILE A 821 -9.90 49.38 -16.15
CA ILE A 821 -9.32 49.84 -14.86
C ILE A 821 -10.42 50.00 -13.80
N TYR A 822 -11.62 50.45 -14.18
CA TYR A 822 -12.77 50.51 -13.27
C TYR A 822 -13.22 49.12 -12.79
N TYR A 823 -13.36 48.15 -13.71
CA TYR A 823 -13.77 46.79 -13.37
C TYR A 823 -12.72 46.04 -12.52
N THR A 824 -11.44 46.18 -12.84
CA THR A 824 -10.36 45.54 -12.06
C THR A 824 -10.25 46.11 -10.65
N LYS A 825 -10.50 47.42 -10.45
CA LYS A 825 -10.65 47.99 -9.09
C LYS A 825 -11.89 47.47 -8.35
N LEU A 826 -13.04 47.31 -9.03
CA LEU A 826 -14.23 46.73 -8.38
C LEU A 826 -14.04 45.27 -7.94
N GLN A 827 -13.17 44.52 -8.61
CA GLN A 827 -12.84 43.13 -8.29
C GLN A 827 -11.68 42.96 -7.30
N GLY A 828 -11.16 44.05 -6.71
CA GLY A 828 -10.27 44.00 -5.55
C GLY A 828 -8.88 43.38 -5.77
N LYS A 829 -8.39 43.28 -7.02
CA LYS A 829 -7.06 42.73 -7.32
C LYS A 829 -6.03 43.84 -7.54
N SER A 830 -4.86 43.71 -6.90
CA SER A 830 -3.81 44.73 -6.93
C SER A 830 -3.09 44.81 -8.29
N LEU A 831 -2.71 46.01 -8.68
CA LEU A 831 -1.80 46.29 -9.79
C LEU A 831 -0.40 46.54 -9.22
N PHE A 832 0.58 45.74 -9.67
CA PHE A 832 1.96 45.64 -9.20
C PHE A 832 2.20 45.02 -7.80
N GLY A 833 3.19 44.13 -7.79
CA GLY A 833 3.85 43.52 -6.64
C GLY A 833 5.08 42.75 -7.17
N PHE A 834 6.22 42.85 -6.48
CA PHE A 834 7.50 42.25 -6.89
C PHE A 834 8.18 41.60 -5.67
N SER A 835 9.15 40.70 -5.95
CA SER A 835 9.98 39.94 -4.99
C SER A 835 9.32 38.71 -4.36
N GLY A 836 9.80 37.47 -4.52
CA GLY A 836 10.72 36.95 -5.55
C GLY A 836 11.69 35.84 -5.07
N SER A 837 11.78 34.74 -5.84
CA SER A 837 12.94 33.84 -5.91
C SER A 837 12.85 32.94 -7.17
N HIS A 838 14.02 32.60 -7.72
CA HIS A 838 14.34 31.79 -8.92
C HIS A 838 13.23 30.88 -9.51
N SER A 839 12.83 31.00 -10.78
CA SER A 839 13.57 30.99 -12.07
C SER A 839 13.87 29.60 -12.65
N TYR A 840 12.96 29.11 -13.50
CA TYR A 840 13.32 28.50 -14.79
C TYR A 840 12.15 28.65 -15.79
N SER A 841 12.44 28.85 -17.06
CA SER A 841 11.43 28.94 -18.13
C SER A 841 11.94 28.27 -19.41
N PRO A 842 11.10 27.50 -20.13
CA PRO A 842 11.47 26.99 -21.45
C PRO A 842 11.44 28.13 -22.47
N ILE A 843 12.46 28.20 -23.33
CA ILE A 843 12.50 29.07 -24.51
C ILE A 843 12.76 28.21 -25.74
N THR A 844 11.96 28.43 -26.78
CA THR A 844 12.16 27.86 -28.11
C THR A 844 13.22 28.64 -28.89
N VAL A 845 13.96 27.91 -29.74
CA VAL A 845 14.84 28.40 -30.82
C VAL A 845 14.13 29.39 -31.78
N GLU A 846 14.79 30.19 -32.63
CA GLU A 846 16.19 30.30 -33.09
C GLU A 846 16.72 31.77 -33.13
N SER A 847 18.04 31.98 -33.06
CA SER A 847 18.82 32.76 -34.06
C SER A 847 20.34 32.62 -33.85
N ASP A 848 21.12 32.59 -34.94
CA ASP A 848 22.59 32.39 -34.92
C ASP A 848 23.39 33.68 -34.60
N PHE A 849 24.66 33.56 -34.16
CA PHE A 849 25.85 34.18 -34.80
C PHE A 849 27.20 33.90 -34.07
N SER A 850 28.31 33.98 -34.84
CA SER A 850 29.71 34.24 -34.41
C SER A 850 30.59 33.14 -33.77
N ASN A 851 31.20 32.32 -34.65
CA ASN A 851 32.64 32.02 -34.79
C ASN A 851 33.63 32.13 -33.58
N PRO A 852 34.45 31.09 -33.28
CA PRO A 852 35.49 31.10 -32.24
C PRO A 852 36.88 31.58 -32.75
N LEU A 853 37.72 32.15 -31.86
CA LEU A 853 39.15 32.39 -32.12
C LEU A 853 39.97 32.55 -30.82
N TYR A 854 40.87 31.60 -30.53
CA TYR A 854 41.86 31.60 -29.42
C TYR A 854 41.25 31.64 -27.99
N GLU A 855 41.97 31.36 -26.90
CA GLU A 855 43.42 31.19 -26.68
C GLU A 855 43.73 29.98 -25.76
N ALA A 856 45.01 29.70 -25.46
CA ALA A 856 45.46 28.46 -24.83
C ALA A 856 46.16 28.67 -23.47
N GLY A 857 46.26 27.59 -22.67
CA GLY A 857 46.95 27.52 -21.37
C GLY A 857 45.98 27.33 -20.18
N ASP A 858 46.35 26.65 -19.11
CA ASP A 858 47.57 25.86 -18.85
C ASP A 858 47.26 24.70 -17.87
N THR A 859 48.17 23.74 -17.76
CA THR A 859 48.02 22.53 -16.95
C THR A 859 48.13 22.79 -15.45
N ARG A 860 47.35 22.04 -14.64
CA ARG A 860 47.76 21.54 -13.31
C ARG A 860 47.09 20.21 -12.98
N GLU A 861 47.93 19.23 -12.66
CA GLU A 861 47.56 17.98 -12.01
C GLU A 861 47.51 18.19 -10.49
N TYR A 862 46.64 17.44 -9.78
CA TYR A 862 46.80 17.14 -8.35
C TYR A 862 46.28 15.72 -8.07
N GLU A 863 46.89 15.05 -7.09
CA GLU A 863 46.82 13.59 -6.90
C GLU A 863 45.67 13.10 -6.00
N VAL A 864 45.56 11.76 -5.94
CA VAL A 864 44.60 10.91 -5.22
C VAL A 864 44.72 11.03 -3.69
N SER A 865 43.57 11.07 -2.99
CA SER A 865 43.23 10.36 -1.74
C SER A 865 42.01 11.02 -1.07
N ILE A 866 41.13 10.33 -0.35
CA ILE A 866 41.06 8.89 0.03
C ILE A 866 39.83 8.26 -0.64
#